data_AF-A0A1I3MA70-F1
#
_entry.id   AF-A0A1I3MA70-F1
#
_cell.length_a   1.000
_cell.length_b   1.000
_cell.length_c   1.000
_cell.angle_alpha   90.00
_cell.angle_beta   90.00
_cell.angle_gamma   90.00
#
_symmetry.space_group_name_H-M   'P 1'
#
loop_
_entity.id
_entity.type
_entity.pdbx_description
1 polymer ?
#
loop_
_entity_poly.entity_id
_entity_poly.type
_entity_poly.pdbx_seq_one_letter_code
_entity_poly.pdbx_strand_id
1 'polypeptide(L)'
;MRLFRRFLLGFLMIFYCGSAFSQSVILEENFDSVLGSGGNDANWSGSIAGSPMSSLGSWTILKGFKGFECLKLGTTTQKGELTTPFLTGLNGDAVLTFSAGAWNAITEKTSIQLDIIGGGILSASSVLLTKGGFSSYSISIIGGTPLSQIVFRGEASNNSRFFIDSIKIVSDAVTSVPEIITTQVDGVYGSFMSEVITVSNSPTSFNVVGPIPTGVSFSMGTFSGTPIETGVFPINVVASNALGNSVAKSISIIIDKADQSLINTEDVVLDINQTVYSLFEKTNANLKISYSVLDTTIANVNANILQVKGIGVTKIIASQKGNQYYKELKEELLLVVLQDTPDCGVEDFVGISLPSSYSDGTFIGNNNVVWNYVECRNENSDVNGSGIDGSAIMLRRLGDESRVYSSKISTGIGSFSAKLYKGFTGSGNRQVELFINGESKGMSIPFDDYSEHLFTVDSINISGDIVIELRNVKSMQVIVDDIEWTCYHGSVGKTIWDGISWSNGKPNRNAIALIKGDFKSQGDLEVHSLEVESGIEFVLNSNDELIVGDITNNGVIVFSNGSNVLQEKGAVNSGNVKVEIETVPLKRLDYMVFSAPVNGQNLHSFSSRTLHNRFYNYDTFSNSFVNGGIDSISSFEVGRAYGIRTPNDFTVIPQIFKGVFKGPLNNDEVKVTISSSGLGFNLIGNPYPSLIDLDAFFEENKHIDASAYIYVNANDFDEIKGEYKGSNYAVYNKLGAVSADNSSFVPTSFLNTSEGFVVKANIANDILFTNDMRISNKVDSSLVVNTNGLDRYWLGFKDIKNQSFSQVLIGYVEGGTDGVDRLYDASILTENSIGLTTLLHGHPYLIQGRSFPFSKNDKVNLRFVVKQSGDYVISLLNTDGVFFEGQDIYLKDHYLKRVVCISEDAYTFYSEVGVFDDRFEIIYEDSLLSIADFSSEDNEVYLYVKERYLKVGVRNKELSRVSLLDIQGKVIYDSGVLGQSEFEINCSTYAKGKYFVRIELKDAGVQIKKIIL
;
A
#
# COMPACT_ATOMS: atom_id res chain seq x y z
N MET A 1 -45.02 -74.52 -23.09
CA MET A 1 -44.39 -75.07 -24.31
C MET A 1 -42.97 -75.52 -23.94
N ARG A 2 -42.79 -76.84 -23.85
CA ARG A 2 -41.59 -77.64 -24.13
C ARG A 2 -40.27 -77.43 -23.36
N LEU A 3 -39.95 -78.50 -22.62
CA LEU A 3 -38.72 -79.32 -22.68
C LEU A 3 -37.37 -78.78 -22.15
N PHE A 4 -36.83 -79.54 -21.18
CA PHE A 4 -35.45 -80.04 -21.08
C PHE A 4 -34.28 -79.07 -20.77
N ARG A 5 -33.67 -79.21 -19.59
CA ARG A 5 -32.51 -80.11 -19.35
C ARG A 5 -32.17 -80.24 -17.85
N ARG A 6 -32.21 -81.47 -17.35
CA ARG A 6 -31.54 -81.99 -16.14
C ARG A 6 -30.44 -82.97 -16.58
N PHE A 7 -29.53 -83.28 -15.64
CA PHE A 7 -28.43 -84.27 -15.64
C PHE A 7 -27.12 -83.77 -16.28
N LEU A 8 -25.98 -83.77 -15.56
CA LEU A 8 -25.39 -84.93 -14.85
C LEU A 8 -24.62 -84.54 -13.56
N LEU A 9 -24.74 -85.40 -12.54
CA LEU A 9 -23.91 -85.51 -11.31
C LEU A 9 -22.71 -86.45 -11.53
N GLY A 10 -21.61 -86.25 -10.77
CA GLY A 10 -20.62 -87.28 -10.39
C GLY A 10 -19.20 -87.03 -10.91
N PHE A 11 -18.11 -87.22 -10.17
CA PHE A 11 -17.87 -87.77 -8.83
C PHE A 11 -16.36 -87.55 -8.57
N LEU A 12 -15.94 -86.98 -7.42
CA LEU A 12 -14.83 -87.56 -6.64
C LEU A 12 -14.76 -86.95 -5.23
N MET A 13 -15.07 -87.82 -4.28
CA MET A 13 -14.84 -87.71 -2.84
C MET A 13 -13.32 -87.68 -2.55
N ILE A 14 -12.85 -86.73 -1.74
CA ILE A 14 -11.80 -86.96 -0.74
C ILE A 14 -12.24 -86.29 0.56
N PHE A 15 -12.14 -87.06 1.63
CA PHE A 15 -12.47 -86.72 3.02
C PHE A 15 -11.89 -85.37 3.47
N TYR A 16 -12.77 -84.49 3.92
CA TYR A 16 -12.48 -83.57 5.03
C TYR A 16 -13.64 -83.68 6.01
N CYS A 17 -13.38 -84.23 7.19
CA CYS A 17 -14.25 -84.05 8.34
C CYS A 17 -14.08 -82.59 8.76
N GLY A 18 -14.79 -81.68 8.09
CA GLY A 18 -14.97 -80.31 8.52
C GLY A 18 -16.27 -80.25 9.31
N SER A 19 -16.17 -79.95 10.61
CA SER A 19 -17.28 -79.34 11.33
C SER A 19 -17.69 -78.10 10.55
N ALA A 20 -18.83 -78.17 9.85
CA ALA A 20 -19.43 -77.02 9.22
C ALA A 20 -19.82 -76.04 10.34
N PHE A 21 -19.09 -74.94 10.49
CA PHE A 21 -19.50 -73.84 11.35
C PHE A 21 -20.72 -73.18 10.70
N SER A 22 -21.91 -73.33 11.29
CA SER A 22 -23.11 -72.68 10.79
C SER A 22 -23.17 -71.24 11.30
N GLN A 23 -23.40 -70.29 10.40
CA GLN A 23 -23.86 -68.95 10.74
C GLN A 23 -25.10 -69.02 11.64
N SER A 24 -25.16 -68.18 12.68
CA SER A 24 -26.30 -68.12 13.61
C SER A 24 -27.13 -66.88 13.34
N VAL A 25 -28.45 -67.03 13.19
CA VAL A 25 -29.36 -65.88 13.09
C VAL A 25 -29.54 -65.28 14.48
N ILE A 26 -29.09 -64.04 14.64
CA ILE A 26 -29.17 -63.28 15.90
C ILE A 26 -30.49 -62.52 16.00
N LEU A 27 -30.94 -61.95 14.88
CA LEU A 27 -32.19 -61.20 14.78
C LEU A 27 -32.74 -61.39 13.37
N GLU A 28 -34.04 -61.58 13.22
CA GLU A 28 -34.74 -61.55 11.93
C GLU A 28 -36.14 -60.99 12.15
N GLU A 29 -36.44 -59.88 11.49
CA GLU A 29 -37.71 -59.17 11.54
C GLU A 29 -38.07 -58.70 10.12
N ASN A 30 -39.27 -59.07 9.67
CA ASN A 30 -39.77 -58.78 8.34
C ASN A 30 -41.03 -57.92 8.34
N PHE A 31 -41.54 -57.53 9.52
CA PHE A 31 -42.69 -56.65 9.66
C PHE A 31 -43.97 -57.09 8.91
N ASP A 32 -44.06 -58.34 8.45
CA ASP A 32 -45.22 -58.89 7.71
C ASP A 32 -46.52 -58.79 8.52
N SER A 33 -46.42 -58.70 9.85
CA SER A 33 -47.56 -58.52 10.75
C SER A 33 -48.08 -57.07 10.83
N VAL A 34 -47.37 -56.10 10.23
CA VAL A 34 -47.73 -54.69 10.27
C VAL A 34 -48.78 -54.37 9.19
N LEU A 35 -50.01 -54.13 9.63
CA LEU A 35 -51.13 -53.78 8.76
C LEU A 35 -51.26 -52.26 8.59
N GLY A 36 -50.75 -51.73 7.49
CA GLY A 36 -50.78 -50.32 7.12
C GLY A 36 -50.82 -50.09 5.61
N SER A 37 -50.42 -48.90 5.16
CA SER A 37 -50.33 -48.53 3.74
C SER A 37 -49.03 -47.79 3.45
N GLY A 38 -48.45 -47.98 2.27
CA GLY A 38 -47.15 -47.43 1.89
C GLY A 38 -45.98 -48.40 2.07
N GLY A 39 -44.95 -48.27 1.22
CA GLY A 39 -43.79 -49.16 1.17
C GLY A 39 -44.00 -50.35 0.24
N ASN A 40 -44.28 -51.54 0.80
CA ASN A 40 -44.38 -52.79 0.03
C ASN A 40 -45.58 -52.86 -0.92
N ASP A 41 -46.60 -52.00 -0.73
CA ASP A 41 -47.73 -51.81 -1.67
C ASP A 41 -47.40 -50.84 -2.82
N ALA A 42 -46.11 -50.49 -2.99
CA ALA A 42 -45.59 -49.54 -3.97
C ALA A 42 -46.09 -48.10 -3.84
N ASN A 43 -46.71 -47.72 -2.72
CA ASN A 43 -47.07 -46.33 -2.44
C ASN A 43 -45.98 -45.65 -1.59
N TRP A 44 -45.46 -44.51 -2.03
CA TRP A 44 -44.31 -43.84 -1.38
C TRP A 44 -44.53 -42.35 -1.07
N SER A 45 -45.71 -41.83 -1.35
CA SER A 45 -46.07 -40.43 -1.15
C SER A 45 -47.57 -40.26 -0.92
N GLY A 46 -48.00 -39.08 -0.48
CA GLY A 46 -49.42 -38.78 -0.23
C GLY A 46 -49.90 -39.22 1.15
N SER A 47 -51.21 -39.42 1.29
CA SER A 47 -51.86 -39.73 2.58
C SER A 47 -51.84 -41.23 2.90
N ILE A 48 -50.63 -41.77 3.07
CA ILE A 48 -50.36 -43.18 3.40
C ILE A 48 -49.56 -43.27 4.71
N ALA A 49 -49.50 -44.46 5.33
CA ALA A 49 -48.81 -44.69 6.60
C ALA A 49 -49.19 -43.68 7.69
N GLY A 50 -50.49 -43.41 7.83
CA GLY A 50 -51.03 -42.43 8.78
C GLY A 50 -51.23 -42.96 10.21
N SER A 51 -51.19 -44.28 10.40
CA SER A 51 -51.44 -44.93 11.68
C SER A 51 -50.16 -44.98 12.52
N PRO A 52 -50.01 -44.20 13.61
CA PRO A 52 -48.79 -44.19 14.41
C PRO A 52 -48.56 -45.52 15.13
N MET A 53 -47.29 -45.84 15.37
CA MET A 53 -46.84 -47.00 16.12
C MET A 53 -45.63 -46.60 16.98
N SER A 54 -45.71 -46.86 18.28
CA SER A 54 -44.65 -46.53 19.25
C SER A 54 -43.93 -47.75 19.82
N SER A 55 -44.38 -48.97 19.52
CA SER A 55 -43.76 -50.21 19.96
C SER A 55 -44.16 -51.39 19.07
N LEU A 56 -43.23 -52.29 18.79
CA LEU A 56 -43.45 -53.59 18.16
C LEU A 56 -42.65 -54.62 18.94
N GLY A 57 -43.29 -55.45 19.77
CA GLY A 57 -42.57 -56.36 20.66
C GLY A 57 -41.55 -55.61 21.54
N SER A 58 -40.30 -56.05 21.52
CA SER A 58 -39.18 -55.43 22.25
C SER A 58 -38.46 -54.30 21.48
N TRP A 59 -38.97 -53.91 20.30
CA TRP A 59 -38.43 -52.79 19.52
C TRP A 59 -38.88 -51.45 20.09
N THR A 60 -37.97 -50.48 20.12
CA THR A 60 -38.28 -49.10 20.49
C THR A 60 -38.47 -48.26 19.23
N ILE A 61 -39.59 -47.54 19.14
CA ILE A 61 -39.98 -46.80 17.94
C ILE A 61 -40.31 -45.35 18.29
N LEU A 62 -39.61 -44.39 17.68
CA LEU A 62 -39.88 -42.97 17.78
C LEU A 62 -40.40 -42.45 16.44
N LYS A 63 -41.58 -41.82 16.44
CA LYS A 63 -42.25 -41.29 15.24
C LYS A 63 -42.40 -42.34 14.13
N GLY A 64 -42.73 -43.57 14.50
CA GLY A 64 -43.05 -44.64 13.56
C GLY A 64 -44.53 -44.73 13.24
N PHE A 65 -44.83 -45.30 12.08
CA PHE A 65 -46.16 -45.48 11.55
C PHE A 65 -46.24 -46.80 10.78
N LYS A 66 -47.44 -47.38 10.72
CA LYS A 66 -47.69 -48.65 10.02
C LYS A 66 -47.63 -48.45 8.50
N GLY A 67 -46.62 -49.01 7.85
CA GLY A 67 -46.59 -49.24 6.40
C GLY A 67 -47.32 -50.54 6.06
N PHE A 68 -47.49 -50.84 4.77
CA PHE A 68 -47.98 -52.15 4.33
C PHE A 68 -46.85 -53.16 4.52
N GLU A 69 -46.94 -54.05 5.50
CA GLU A 69 -45.94 -55.09 5.80
C GLU A 69 -44.51 -54.53 6.02
N CYS A 70 -44.41 -53.28 6.50
CA CYS A 70 -43.16 -52.59 6.79
C CYS A 70 -43.39 -51.44 7.78
N LEU A 71 -42.32 -50.76 8.21
CA LEU A 71 -42.43 -49.56 9.05
C LEU A 71 -42.08 -48.30 8.28
N LYS A 72 -42.88 -47.24 8.45
CA LYS A 72 -42.51 -45.88 8.04
C LYS A 72 -42.04 -45.08 9.25
N LEU A 73 -40.87 -44.45 9.17
CA LEU A 73 -40.30 -43.62 10.23
C LEU A 73 -40.25 -42.15 9.80
N GLY A 74 -40.49 -41.26 10.77
CA GLY A 74 -40.39 -39.81 10.62
C GLY A 74 -41.65 -39.13 10.08
N THR A 75 -41.66 -37.80 10.18
CA THR A 75 -42.68 -36.91 9.61
C THR A 75 -41.98 -35.79 8.82
N THR A 76 -42.76 -34.87 8.24
CA THR A 76 -42.21 -33.68 7.60
C THR A 76 -41.47 -32.76 8.57
N THR A 77 -41.77 -32.81 9.87
CA THR A 77 -41.23 -31.89 10.88
C THR A 77 -40.43 -32.56 11.99
N GLN A 78 -40.41 -33.89 12.06
CA GLN A 78 -39.74 -34.65 13.11
C GLN A 78 -39.06 -35.89 12.53
N LYS A 79 -37.81 -36.14 12.90
CA LYS A 79 -37.09 -37.37 12.53
C LYS A 79 -37.70 -38.59 13.22
N GLY A 80 -37.65 -39.72 12.53
CA GLY A 80 -38.01 -41.02 13.09
C GLY A 80 -36.77 -41.80 13.53
N GLU A 81 -36.99 -42.72 14.46
CA GLU A 81 -35.96 -43.62 14.98
C GLU A 81 -36.55 -45.00 15.25
N LEU A 82 -35.79 -46.04 14.94
CA LEU A 82 -36.09 -47.43 15.28
C LEU A 82 -34.86 -48.04 15.92
N THR A 83 -35.04 -48.64 17.09
CA THR A 83 -33.97 -49.34 17.82
C THR A 83 -34.34 -50.81 17.98
N THR A 84 -33.43 -51.70 17.60
CA THR A 84 -33.59 -53.15 17.79
C THR A 84 -33.71 -53.50 19.27
N PRO A 85 -34.27 -54.66 19.64
CA PRO A 85 -34.04 -55.25 20.95
C PRO A 85 -32.54 -55.48 21.20
N PHE A 86 -32.17 -55.78 22.45
CA PHE A 86 -30.83 -56.29 22.77
C PHE A 86 -30.53 -57.54 21.93
N LEU A 87 -29.39 -57.54 21.26
CA LEU A 87 -28.93 -58.63 20.40
C LEU A 87 -28.31 -59.75 21.25
N THR A 88 -29.11 -60.35 22.14
CA THR A 88 -28.65 -61.27 23.22
C THR A 88 -27.83 -62.50 22.77
N GLY A 89 -27.83 -62.84 21.48
CA GLY A 89 -26.99 -63.90 20.89
C GLY A 89 -25.72 -63.42 20.20
N LEU A 90 -25.49 -62.11 20.07
CA LEU A 90 -24.35 -61.53 19.38
C LEU A 90 -23.10 -61.56 20.28
N ASN A 91 -22.03 -62.19 19.82
CA ASN A 91 -20.75 -62.24 20.53
C ASN A 91 -19.61 -62.17 19.51
N GLY A 92 -19.37 -60.98 18.97
CA GLY A 92 -18.36 -60.70 17.94
C GLY A 92 -18.98 -60.19 16.65
N ASP A 93 -18.35 -60.55 15.52
CA ASP A 93 -18.68 -59.99 14.21
C ASP A 93 -19.97 -60.62 13.64
N ALA A 94 -20.74 -59.79 12.95
CA ALA A 94 -21.98 -60.18 12.30
C ALA A 94 -22.23 -59.34 11.05
N VAL A 95 -23.20 -59.76 10.25
CA VAL A 95 -23.69 -58.99 9.11
C VAL A 95 -25.13 -58.58 9.38
N LEU A 96 -25.37 -57.27 9.35
CA LEU A 96 -26.70 -56.67 9.32
C LEU A 96 -27.12 -56.48 7.87
N THR A 97 -28.25 -57.07 7.48
CA THR A 97 -28.93 -56.78 6.22
C THR A 97 -30.30 -56.18 6.48
N PHE A 98 -30.71 -55.19 5.69
CA PHE A 98 -32.06 -54.61 5.75
C PHE A 98 -32.45 -54.01 4.40
N SER A 99 -33.74 -53.81 4.20
CA SER A 99 -34.29 -53.08 3.06
C SER A 99 -34.82 -51.73 3.51
N ALA A 100 -34.43 -50.64 2.84
CA ALA A 100 -34.95 -49.31 3.14
C ALA A 100 -35.15 -48.45 1.88
N GLY A 101 -36.03 -47.46 1.97
CA GLY A 101 -36.30 -46.52 0.89
C GLY A 101 -36.80 -45.18 1.42
N ALA A 102 -36.40 -44.08 0.79
CA ALA A 102 -36.83 -42.74 1.17
C ALA A 102 -38.22 -42.44 0.63
N TRP A 103 -38.98 -41.63 1.38
CA TRP A 103 -40.26 -41.12 0.95
C TRP A 103 -40.15 -40.28 -0.33
N ASN A 104 -41.12 -40.39 -1.23
CA ASN A 104 -41.04 -39.78 -2.55
C ASN A 104 -41.53 -38.31 -2.57
N ALA A 105 -40.82 -37.42 -1.88
CA ALA A 105 -41.05 -35.96 -1.92
C ALA A 105 -39.80 -35.18 -2.34
N ILE A 106 -39.92 -34.11 -3.14
CA ILE A 106 -38.77 -33.34 -3.70
C ILE A 106 -37.75 -32.94 -2.64
N THR A 107 -38.20 -32.50 -1.47
CA THR A 107 -37.36 -32.02 -0.37
C THR A 107 -36.92 -33.11 0.61
N GLU A 108 -37.23 -34.38 0.33
CA GLU A 108 -36.88 -35.50 1.22
C GLU A 108 -35.37 -35.72 1.22
N LYS A 109 -34.80 -35.77 2.42
CA LYS A 109 -33.43 -36.22 2.66
C LYS A 109 -33.37 -37.73 2.46
N THR A 110 -32.34 -38.17 1.76
CA THR A 110 -32.18 -39.55 1.37
C THR A 110 -31.09 -40.26 2.16
N SER A 111 -30.51 -39.66 3.21
CA SER A 111 -29.61 -40.39 4.11
C SER A 111 -30.32 -40.82 5.39
N ILE A 112 -30.01 -42.01 5.86
CA ILE A 112 -30.30 -42.42 7.24
C ILE A 112 -28.98 -42.68 7.96
N GLN A 113 -28.94 -42.27 9.22
CA GLN A 113 -27.86 -42.54 10.15
C GLN A 113 -28.08 -43.90 10.81
N LEU A 114 -26.99 -44.66 10.91
CA LEU A 114 -26.93 -45.94 11.59
C LEU A 114 -26.01 -45.79 12.80
N ASP A 115 -26.45 -46.31 13.94
CA ASP A 115 -25.66 -46.34 15.17
C ASP A 115 -25.75 -47.71 15.82
N ILE A 116 -24.75 -48.05 16.62
CA ILE A 116 -24.71 -49.25 17.46
C ILE A 116 -24.38 -48.85 18.89
N ILE A 117 -25.31 -49.12 19.79
CA ILE A 117 -25.16 -48.85 21.22
C ILE A 117 -25.00 -50.17 21.97
N GLY A 118 -24.30 -50.17 23.12
CA GLY A 118 -24.09 -51.39 23.91
C GLY A 118 -22.94 -52.29 23.44
N GLY A 119 -22.12 -51.83 22.48
CA GLY A 119 -20.85 -52.44 22.06
C GLY A 119 -20.81 -52.85 20.58
N GLY A 120 -19.61 -52.79 19.98
CA GLY A 120 -19.36 -53.05 18.55
C GLY A 120 -19.28 -51.78 17.70
N ILE A 121 -18.92 -51.95 16.41
CA ILE A 121 -18.80 -50.88 15.40
C ILE A 121 -19.52 -51.31 14.12
N LEU A 122 -20.16 -50.36 13.43
CA LEU A 122 -20.71 -50.58 12.08
C LEU A 122 -19.70 -50.17 11.01
N SER A 123 -19.59 -50.96 9.94
CA SER A 123 -18.73 -50.63 8.79
C SER A 123 -19.18 -49.39 8.02
N ALA A 124 -20.40 -48.89 8.27
CA ALA A 124 -20.89 -47.61 7.79
C ALA A 124 -21.84 -46.99 8.83
N SER A 125 -21.67 -45.70 9.12
CA SER A 125 -22.53 -44.92 10.02
C SER A 125 -23.71 -44.24 9.31
N SER A 126 -23.81 -44.37 7.99
CA SER A 126 -24.96 -43.89 7.21
C SER A 126 -25.10 -44.67 5.90
N VAL A 127 -26.31 -44.66 5.34
CA VAL A 127 -26.58 -45.18 3.99
C VAL A 127 -27.43 -44.21 3.19
N LEU A 128 -27.19 -44.17 1.87
CA LEU A 128 -28.00 -43.40 0.92
C LEU A 128 -29.17 -44.26 0.43
N LEU A 129 -30.38 -43.77 0.66
CA LEU A 129 -31.66 -44.38 0.31
C LEU A 129 -32.09 -44.05 -1.12
N THR A 130 -32.65 -45.06 -1.78
CA THR A 130 -33.40 -44.86 -3.02
C THR A 130 -34.74 -44.23 -2.69
N LYS A 131 -35.12 -43.21 -3.45
CA LYS A 131 -36.40 -42.52 -3.28
C LYS A 131 -37.51 -43.26 -4.00
N GLY A 132 -38.64 -43.49 -3.32
CA GLY A 132 -39.80 -44.13 -3.92
C GLY A 132 -39.64 -45.62 -4.21
N GLY A 133 -38.71 -46.29 -3.55
CA GLY A 133 -38.47 -47.72 -3.72
C GLY A 133 -37.51 -48.27 -2.67
N PHE A 134 -37.64 -49.56 -2.35
CA PHE A 134 -36.72 -50.26 -1.48
C PHE A 134 -35.41 -50.58 -2.19
N SER A 135 -34.31 -50.49 -1.45
CA SER A 135 -33.01 -51.06 -1.79
C SER A 135 -32.50 -51.87 -0.60
N SER A 136 -31.72 -52.91 -0.87
CA SER A 136 -31.13 -53.74 0.20
C SER A 136 -29.73 -53.24 0.55
N TYR A 137 -29.46 -53.23 1.85
CA TYR A 137 -28.21 -52.77 2.45
C TYR A 137 -27.59 -53.91 3.25
N SER A 138 -26.26 -53.95 3.27
CA SER A 138 -25.48 -54.92 4.04
C SER A 138 -24.35 -54.18 4.75
N ILE A 139 -24.36 -54.26 6.08
CA ILE A 139 -23.44 -53.55 6.98
C ILE A 139 -22.76 -54.59 7.87
N SER A 140 -21.44 -54.57 7.94
CA SER A 140 -20.70 -55.41 8.88
C SER A 140 -20.78 -54.80 10.28
N ILE A 141 -21.10 -55.63 11.25
CA ILE A 141 -20.95 -55.36 12.68
C ILE A 141 -19.64 -56.00 13.11
N ILE A 142 -18.74 -55.21 13.68
CA ILE A 142 -17.44 -55.68 14.20
C ILE A 142 -17.49 -55.60 15.72
N GLY A 143 -17.19 -56.71 16.41
CA GLY A 143 -17.09 -56.75 17.88
C GLY A 143 -18.39 -56.50 18.63
N GLY A 144 -19.54 -56.91 18.10
CA GLY A 144 -20.83 -56.76 18.78
C GLY A 144 -20.94 -57.61 20.05
N THR A 145 -21.80 -57.20 20.98
CA THR A 145 -22.03 -57.86 22.27
C THR A 145 -23.51 -58.23 22.46
N PRO A 146 -23.85 -59.03 23.49
CA PRO A 146 -25.25 -59.35 23.81
C PRO A 146 -26.08 -58.11 24.21
N LEU A 147 -25.42 -57.01 24.55
CA LEU A 147 -26.03 -55.72 24.89
C LEU A 147 -26.15 -54.79 23.67
N SER A 148 -25.61 -55.17 22.52
CA SER A 148 -25.70 -54.36 21.31
C SER A 148 -27.16 -54.13 20.91
N GLN A 149 -27.46 -52.93 20.43
CA GLN A 149 -28.71 -52.59 19.73
C GLN A 149 -28.36 -51.73 18.51
N ILE A 150 -29.04 -51.96 17.38
CA ILE A 150 -28.88 -51.12 16.19
C ILE A 150 -29.95 -50.03 16.20
N VAL A 151 -29.53 -48.80 15.92
CA VAL A 151 -30.39 -47.64 15.79
C VAL A 151 -30.41 -47.17 14.34
N PHE A 152 -31.61 -47.06 13.77
CA PHE A 152 -31.85 -46.47 12.46
C PHE A 152 -32.52 -45.12 12.65
N ARG A 153 -31.94 -44.03 12.13
CA ARG A 153 -32.44 -42.67 12.35
C ARG A 153 -32.42 -41.82 11.09
N GLY A 154 -33.43 -40.97 10.91
CA GLY A 154 -33.40 -39.94 9.86
C GLY A 154 -32.28 -38.91 10.08
N GLU A 155 -31.56 -38.54 9.03
CA GLU A 155 -30.40 -37.63 9.09
C GLU A 155 -30.73 -36.24 9.65
N ALA A 156 -31.85 -35.65 9.24
CA ALA A 156 -32.25 -34.30 9.65
C ALA A 156 -33.53 -34.31 10.49
N SER A 157 -33.73 -33.28 11.31
CA SER A 157 -34.92 -33.13 12.17
C SER A 157 -36.23 -33.03 11.38
N ASN A 158 -36.19 -32.68 10.10
CA ASN A 158 -37.33 -32.53 9.21
C ASN A 158 -37.07 -33.25 7.86
N ASN A 159 -38.14 -33.58 7.14
CA ASN A 159 -38.09 -34.19 5.80
C ASN A 159 -37.08 -35.35 5.66
N SER A 160 -37.02 -36.23 6.66
CA SER A 160 -36.16 -37.43 6.66
C SER A 160 -37.01 -38.68 6.88
N ARG A 161 -38.07 -38.81 6.08
CA ARG A 161 -39.01 -39.94 6.14
C ARG A 161 -38.50 -41.10 5.29
N PHE A 162 -38.57 -42.30 5.84
CA PHE A 162 -38.17 -43.51 5.14
C PHE A 162 -39.03 -44.70 5.56
N PHE A 163 -39.12 -45.68 4.69
CA PHE A 163 -39.63 -47.01 5.00
C PHE A 163 -38.46 -47.95 5.25
N ILE A 164 -38.62 -48.87 6.19
CA ILE A 164 -37.64 -49.91 6.52
C ILE A 164 -38.34 -51.26 6.67
N ASP A 165 -37.66 -52.30 6.22
CA ASP A 165 -38.15 -53.67 6.17
C ASP A 165 -37.01 -54.70 6.20
N SER A 166 -37.34 -55.98 6.42
CA SER A 166 -36.46 -57.14 6.25
C SER A 166 -35.13 -57.04 6.99
N ILE A 167 -35.17 -56.65 8.28
CA ILE A 167 -33.97 -56.51 9.12
C ILE A 167 -33.52 -57.89 9.59
N LYS A 168 -32.29 -58.26 9.26
CA LYS A 168 -31.68 -59.53 9.64
C LYS A 168 -30.24 -59.32 10.09
N ILE A 169 -29.87 -59.95 11.20
CA ILE A 169 -28.51 -59.97 11.74
C ILE A 169 -28.09 -61.41 11.89
N VAL A 170 -26.95 -61.75 11.28
CA VAL A 170 -26.38 -63.09 11.29
C VAL A 170 -24.95 -63.01 11.79
N SER A 171 -24.59 -63.78 12.82
CA SER A 171 -23.21 -63.86 13.30
C SER A 171 -22.35 -64.67 12.33
N ASP A 172 -21.13 -64.22 12.09
CA ASP A 172 -20.21 -64.93 11.22
C ASP A 172 -19.75 -66.26 11.84
N ALA A 173 -19.43 -67.23 10.98
CA ALA A 173 -18.77 -68.45 11.40
C ALA A 173 -17.33 -68.12 11.82
N VAL A 174 -16.96 -68.45 13.06
CA VAL A 174 -15.58 -68.29 13.55
C VAL A 174 -14.70 -69.30 12.81
N THR A 175 -13.85 -68.84 11.89
CA THR A 175 -13.03 -69.71 11.02
C THR A 175 -11.55 -69.76 11.41
N SER A 176 -11.09 -68.83 12.25
CA SER A 176 -9.73 -68.80 12.79
C SER A 176 -9.67 -68.11 14.16
N VAL A 177 -8.55 -68.24 14.89
CA VAL A 177 -8.32 -67.48 16.14
C VAL A 177 -8.25 -65.96 15.85
N PRO A 178 -8.47 -65.07 16.83
CA PRO A 178 -8.48 -63.63 16.59
C PRO A 178 -7.12 -63.09 16.13
N GLU A 179 -7.10 -62.03 15.33
CA GLU A 179 -5.90 -61.27 14.99
C GLU A 179 -6.07 -59.80 15.40
N ILE A 180 -5.13 -59.26 16.15
CA ILE A 180 -5.17 -57.87 16.60
C ILE A 180 -4.62 -56.98 15.48
N ILE A 181 -5.45 -56.09 14.94
CA ILE A 181 -5.10 -55.22 13.82
C ILE A 181 -4.52 -53.90 14.33
N THR A 182 -5.09 -53.33 15.39
CA THR A 182 -4.60 -52.09 16.01
C THR A 182 -3.11 -52.18 16.36
N THR A 183 -2.40 -51.07 16.16
CA THR A 183 -0.98 -50.89 16.50
C THR A 183 -0.78 -49.77 17.52
N GLN A 184 -1.66 -48.77 17.54
CA GLN A 184 -1.64 -47.66 18.48
C GLN A 184 -3.04 -47.15 18.79
N VAL A 185 -3.16 -46.45 19.91
CA VAL A 185 -4.36 -45.73 20.36
C VAL A 185 -3.90 -44.35 20.80
N ASP A 186 -4.51 -43.29 20.26
CA ASP A 186 -4.09 -41.91 20.53
C ASP A 186 -5.11 -41.21 21.46
N GLY A 187 -4.63 -40.34 22.32
CA GLY A 187 -5.44 -39.53 23.24
C GLY A 187 -4.75 -38.23 23.60
N VAL A 188 -5.47 -37.32 24.25
CA VAL A 188 -4.95 -36.01 24.68
C VAL A 188 -5.20 -35.86 26.19
N TYR A 189 -4.20 -35.38 26.92
CA TYR A 189 -4.32 -35.13 28.36
C TYR A 189 -5.56 -34.29 28.70
N GLY A 190 -6.33 -34.71 29.70
CA GLY A 190 -7.52 -33.99 30.18
C GLY A 190 -8.73 -34.03 29.25
N SER A 191 -8.61 -34.62 28.05
CA SER A 191 -9.72 -34.83 27.12
C SER A 191 -10.30 -36.24 27.26
N PHE A 192 -11.62 -36.39 27.18
CA PHE A 192 -12.25 -37.71 27.18
C PHE A 192 -11.90 -38.47 25.89
N MET A 193 -11.44 -39.71 26.03
CA MET A 193 -11.18 -40.64 24.93
C MET A 193 -12.09 -41.87 25.04
N SER A 194 -12.44 -42.46 23.89
CA SER A 194 -13.23 -43.70 23.79
C SER A 194 -12.84 -44.47 22.52
N GLU A 195 -11.71 -45.15 22.59
CA GLU A 195 -11.05 -45.79 21.45
C GLU A 195 -11.21 -47.31 21.47
N VAL A 196 -11.70 -47.89 20.39
CA VAL A 196 -11.88 -49.34 20.27
C VAL A 196 -10.71 -49.96 19.52
N ILE A 197 -10.16 -51.06 20.04
CA ILE A 197 -9.16 -51.85 19.32
C ILE A 197 -9.83 -52.74 18.29
N THR A 198 -9.34 -52.67 17.05
CA THR A 198 -9.80 -53.47 15.93
C THR A 198 -9.14 -54.85 15.99
N VAL A 199 -9.97 -55.88 16.09
CA VAL A 199 -9.55 -57.30 16.15
C VAL A 199 -10.47 -58.11 15.25
N SER A 200 -9.90 -59.00 14.43
CA SER A 200 -10.64 -59.86 13.50
C SER A 200 -11.18 -61.14 14.17
N ASN A 201 -12.03 -61.86 13.43
CA ASN A 201 -12.52 -63.20 13.76
C ASN A 201 -13.32 -63.26 15.08
N SER A 202 -14.19 -62.28 15.33
CA SER A 202 -15.19 -62.32 16.41
C SER A 202 -14.59 -62.63 17.80
N PRO A 203 -13.74 -61.75 18.36
CA PRO A 203 -13.21 -61.93 19.70
C PRO A 203 -14.34 -61.90 20.75
N THR A 204 -14.29 -62.82 21.71
CA THR A 204 -15.26 -62.93 22.82
C THR A 204 -14.69 -62.49 24.16
N SER A 205 -13.36 -62.38 24.28
CA SER A 205 -12.70 -61.84 25.46
C SER A 205 -11.33 -61.24 25.12
N PHE A 206 -10.85 -60.38 26.01
CA PHE A 206 -9.57 -59.68 25.87
C PHE A 206 -8.78 -59.79 27.16
N ASN A 207 -7.48 -59.97 27.03
CA ASN A 207 -6.52 -59.86 28.12
C ASN A 207 -5.48 -58.80 27.76
N VAL A 208 -5.37 -57.77 28.60
CA VAL A 208 -4.43 -56.66 28.40
C VAL A 208 -3.43 -56.66 29.55
N VAL A 209 -2.14 -56.73 29.21
CA VAL A 209 -1.03 -56.73 30.17
C VAL A 209 -0.09 -55.57 29.85
N GLY A 210 0.07 -54.66 30.80
CA GLY A 210 0.92 -53.48 30.67
C GLY A 210 0.32 -52.27 31.39
N PRO A 211 1.04 -51.14 31.45
CA PRO A 211 0.54 -49.91 32.02
C PRO A 211 -0.58 -49.32 31.14
N ILE A 212 -1.78 -49.15 31.71
CA ILE A 212 -2.84 -48.33 31.11
C ILE A 212 -2.69 -46.92 31.71
N PRO A 213 -2.77 -45.84 30.89
CA PRO A 213 -2.69 -44.48 31.41
C PRO A 213 -3.73 -44.24 32.50
N THR A 214 -3.33 -43.58 33.57
CA THR A 214 -4.19 -43.22 34.69
C THR A 214 -5.38 -42.39 34.17
N GLY A 215 -6.59 -42.72 34.62
CA GLY A 215 -7.83 -42.11 34.15
C GLY A 215 -8.45 -42.76 32.90
N VAL A 216 -7.75 -43.74 32.30
CA VAL A 216 -8.26 -44.60 31.23
C VAL A 216 -8.55 -45.99 31.78
N SER A 217 -9.65 -46.58 31.34
CA SER A 217 -10.06 -47.95 31.66
C SER A 217 -10.19 -48.77 30.37
N PHE A 218 -9.96 -50.07 30.45
CA PHE A 218 -10.17 -50.99 29.33
C PHE A 218 -11.30 -51.96 29.64
N SER A 219 -12.28 -52.05 28.75
CA SER A 219 -13.39 -53.00 28.85
C SER A 219 -13.81 -53.46 27.46
N MET A 220 -13.89 -54.78 27.26
CA MET A 220 -14.41 -55.41 26.04
C MET A 220 -13.85 -54.85 24.71
N GLY A 221 -12.55 -54.57 24.66
CA GLY A 221 -11.90 -54.04 23.45
C GLY A 221 -11.91 -52.51 23.34
N THR A 222 -12.40 -51.78 24.34
CA THR A 222 -12.45 -50.31 24.32
C THR A 222 -11.64 -49.70 25.46
N PHE A 223 -10.76 -48.76 25.11
CA PHE A 223 -10.13 -47.82 26.05
C PHE A 223 -11.03 -46.60 26.22
N SER A 224 -11.49 -46.32 27.44
CA SER A 224 -12.35 -45.18 27.71
C SER A 224 -12.02 -44.49 29.01
N GLY A 225 -12.15 -43.16 29.02
CA GLY A 225 -11.90 -42.31 30.19
C GLY A 225 -11.21 -41.01 29.84
N THR A 226 -10.75 -40.28 30.84
CA THR A 226 -10.02 -39.02 30.67
C THR A 226 -8.61 -39.21 31.21
N PRO A 227 -7.58 -39.29 30.34
CA PRO A 227 -6.21 -39.45 30.77
C PRO A 227 -5.77 -38.29 31.68
N ILE A 228 -5.14 -38.62 32.80
CA ILE A 228 -4.54 -37.65 33.73
C ILE A 228 -3.00 -37.71 33.74
N GLU A 229 -2.41 -38.36 32.74
CA GLU A 229 -0.97 -38.38 32.47
C GLU A 229 -0.68 -38.44 30.97
N THR A 230 0.45 -37.85 30.55
CA THR A 230 0.95 -37.88 29.17
C THR A 230 2.04 -38.92 29.01
N GLY A 231 2.21 -39.47 27.81
CA GLY A 231 3.33 -40.36 27.50
C GLY A 231 2.96 -41.47 26.52
N VAL A 232 3.88 -42.41 26.38
CA VAL A 232 3.70 -43.61 25.55
C VAL A 232 3.63 -44.82 26.48
N PHE A 233 2.51 -45.52 26.44
CA PHE A 233 2.20 -46.64 27.32
C PHE A 233 2.14 -47.93 26.49
N PRO A 234 3.22 -48.71 26.42
CA PRO A 234 3.24 -49.96 25.67
C PRO A 234 2.46 -51.04 26.43
N ILE A 235 1.51 -51.69 25.77
CA ILE A 235 0.71 -52.79 26.32
C ILE A 235 0.75 -54.00 25.39
N ASN A 236 0.59 -55.20 25.96
CA ASN A 236 0.38 -56.42 25.21
C ASN A 236 -1.09 -56.83 25.28
N VAL A 237 -1.69 -57.05 24.12
CA VAL A 237 -3.09 -57.48 24.02
C VAL A 237 -3.13 -58.92 23.50
N VAL A 238 -4.00 -59.73 24.10
CA VAL A 238 -4.42 -61.03 23.60
C VAL A 238 -5.94 -61.01 23.48
N ALA A 239 -6.47 -61.40 22.33
CA ALA A 239 -7.89 -61.57 22.14
C ALA A 239 -8.21 -63.06 21.96
N SER A 240 -9.35 -63.51 22.46
CA SER A 240 -9.73 -64.92 22.42
C SER A 240 -11.12 -65.09 21.81
N ASN A 241 -11.33 -66.17 21.08
CA ASN A 241 -12.64 -66.61 20.60
C ASN A 241 -12.83 -68.13 20.86
N ALA A 242 -13.87 -68.72 20.28
CA ALA A 242 -14.17 -70.15 20.45
C ALA A 242 -13.08 -71.11 19.91
N LEU A 243 -12.19 -70.66 19.01
CA LEU A 243 -11.10 -71.45 18.45
C LEU A 243 -9.78 -71.31 19.21
N GLY A 244 -9.65 -70.29 20.08
CA GLY A 244 -8.45 -70.06 20.89
C GLY A 244 -8.02 -68.61 20.98
N ASN A 245 -6.76 -68.41 21.39
CA ASN A 245 -6.17 -67.09 21.62
C ASN A 245 -5.40 -66.60 20.40
N SER A 246 -5.40 -65.29 20.19
CA SER A 246 -4.49 -64.61 19.28
C SER A 246 -3.04 -64.76 19.73
N VAL A 247 -2.10 -64.52 18.82
CA VAL A 247 -0.73 -64.19 19.23
C VAL A 247 -0.77 -62.87 20.01
N ALA A 248 -0.03 -62.77 21.11
CA ALA A 248 0.08 -61.54 21.87
C ALA A 248 0.71 -60.45 20.99
N LYS A 249 0.04 -59.28 20.88
CA LYS A 249 0.52 -58.15 20.09
C LYS A 249 0.81 -56.96 20.99
N SER A 250 2.00 -56.39 20.85
CA SER A 250 2.35 -55.12 21.49
C SER A 250 1.71 -53.97 20.72
N ILE A 251 0.98 -53.10 21.42
CA ILE A 251 0.45 -51.84 20.91
C ILE A 251 0.82 -50.70 21.85
N SER A 252 0.78 -49.45 21.38
CA SER A 252 1.07 -48.27 22.21
C SER A 252 -0.16 -47.41 22.43
N ILE A 253 -0.41 -46.99 23.66
CA ILE A 253 -1.34 -45.88 23.93
C ILE A 253 -0.50 -44.61 24.03
N ILE A 254 -0.76 -43.63 23.17
CA ILE A 254 -0.04 -42.36 23.13
C ILE A 254 -0.98 -41.28 23.67
N ILE A 255 -0.62 -40.68 24.81
CA ILE A 255 -1.33 -39.53 25.35
C ILE A 255 -0.49 -38.28 25.12
N ASP A 256 -0.91 -37.49 24.14
CA ASP A 256 -0.30 -36.22 23.78
C ASP A 256 -0.63 -35.11 24.80
N LYS A 257 0.23 -34.09 24.80
CA LYS A 257 0.00 -32.86 25.55
C LYS A 257 -1.21 -32.12 25.00
N ALA A 258 -2.01 -31.53 25.89
CA ALA A 258 -3.10 -30.65 25.53
C ALA A 258 -2.59 -29.27 25.07
N ASP A 259 -3.37 -28.59 24.24
CA ASP A 259 -3.14 -27.17 23.95
C ASP A 259 -3.56 -26.31 25.15
N GLN A 260 -2.95 -25.14 25.28
CA GLN A 260 -3.34 -24.11 26.24
C GLN A 260 -3.59 -22.80 25.49
N SER A 261 -4.41 -21.91 26.05
CA SER A 261 -4.78 -20.64 25.46
C SER A 261 -4.76 -19.50 26.48
N LEU A 262 -4.71 -18.26 26.01
CA LEU A 262 -5.04 -17.11 26.85
C LEU A 262 -6.52 -17.16 27.28
N ILE A 263 -6.82 -16.57 28.44
CA ILE A 263 -8.18 -16.46 28.98
C ILE A 263 -8.95 -15.31 28.31
N ASN A 264 -8.23 -14.28 27.86
CA ASN A 264 -8.74 -13.18 27.03
C ASN A 264 -7.69 -12.86 25.96
N THR A 265 -8.15 -12.69 24.72
CA THR A 265 -7.33 -12.37 23.55
C THR A 265 -7.68 -11.01 22.94
N GLU A 266 -8.51 -10.21 23.62
CA GLU A 266 -8.85 -8.88 23.15
C GLU A 266 -7.66 -7.91 23.23
N ASP A 267 -7.60 -7.02 22.25
CA ASP A 267 -6.64 -5.93 22.18
C ASP A 267 -6.82 -5.01 23.41
N VAL A 268 -5.72 -4.60 24.04
CA VAL A 268 -5.72 -3.77 25.25
C VAL A 268 -5.73 -2.31 24.84
N VAL A 269 -6.77 -1.56 25.18
CA VAL A 269 -6.87 -0.12 24.95
C VAL A 269 -6.86 0.60 26.30
N LEU A 270 -5.89 1.49 26.51
CA LEU A 270 -5.68 2.24 27.73
C LEU A 270 -5.64 3.73 27.44
N ASP A 271 -5.97 4.51 28.45
CA ASP A 271 -5.70 5.94 28.47
C ASP A 271 -4.28 6.22 29.01
N ILE A 272 -3.62 7.30 28.56
CA ILE A 272 -2.31 7.73 29.08
C ILE A 272 -2.35 7.99 30.60
N ASN A 273 -3.50 8.42 31.13
CA ASN A 273 -3.71 8.59 32.56
C ASN A 273 -3.86 7.26 33.30
N GLN A 274 -4.20 6.18 32.60
CA GLN A 274 -4.20 4.84 33.15
C GLN A 274 -2.76 4.30 33.23
N THR A 275 -2.02 4.83 34.20
CA THR A 275 -0.59 4.55 34.40
C THR A 275 -0.25 3.06 34.58
N VAL A 276 -1.21 2.22 34.97
CA VAL A 276 -1.04 0.76 35.12
C VAL A 276 -2.25 -0.04 34.64
N TYR A 277 -1.99 -1.23 34.08
CA TYR A 277 -3.02 -2.21 33.70
C TYR A 277 -2.56 -3.64 34.03
N SER A 278 -3.47 -4.48 34.53
CA SER A 278 -3.15 -5.87 34.90
C SER A 278 -3.57 -6.84 33.80
N LEU A 279 -2.59 -7.49 33.19
CA LEU A 279 -2.77 -8.64 32.31
C LEU A 279 -3.07 -9.90 33.12
N PHE A 280 -3.66 -10.90 32.46
CA PHE A 280 -3.94 -12.19 33.07
C PHE A 280 -2.65 -12.89 33.50
N GLU A 281 -2.60 -13.39 34.72
CA GLU A 281 -1.39 -14.05 35.22
C GLU A 281 -1.19 -15.45 34.62
N LYS A 282 -2.25 -16.09 34.11
CA LYS A 282 -2.24 -17.51 33.78
C LYS A 282 -3.09 -17.84 32.55
N THR A 283 -2.72 -18.93 31.86
CA THR A 283 -3.49 -19.53 30.77
C THR A 283 -4.73 -20.26 31.29
N ASN A 284 -5.61 -20.71 30.38
CA ASN A 284 -6.75 -21.57 30.73
C ASN A 284 -6.33 -22.89 31.43
N ALA A 285 -5.07 -23.29 31.27
CA ALA A 285 -4.42 -24.42 31.95
C ALA A 285 -3.81 -24.06 33.32
N ASN A 286 -4.08 -22.86 33.84
CA ASN A 286 -3.55 -22.34 35.11
C ASN A 286 -1.99 -22.27 35.14
N LEU A 287 -1.35 -22.12 33.97
CA LEU A 287 0.11 -21.94 33.84
C LEU A 287 0.47 -20.46 33.75
N LYS A 288 1.51 -20.02 34.48
CA LYS A 288 1.90 -18.61 34.60
C LYS A 288 2.39 -18.01 33.28
N ILE A 289 1.84 -16.91 32.80
CA ILE A 289 2.26 -16.26 31.55
C ILE A 289 3.48 -15.36 31.79
N SER A 290 4.38 -15.28 30.81
CA SER A 290 5.44 -14.28 30.72
C SER A 290 5.12 -13.28 29.61
N TYR A 291 5.23 -11.99 29.88
CA TYR A 291 4.91 -10.93 28.92
C TYR A 291 6.16 -10.13 28.54
N SER A 292 6.17 -9.62 27.31
CA SER A 292 7.06 -8.55 26.86
C SER A 292 6.30 -7.55 25.98
N VAL A 293 6.71 -6.28 26.00
CA VAL A 293 6.16 -5.25 25.11
C VAL A 293 7.21 -4.93 24.04
N LEU A 294 6.80 -4.81 22.78
CA LEU A 294 7.71 -4.55 21.67
C LEU A 294 8.31 -3.15 21.75
N ASP A 295 7.48 -2.12 21.99
CA ASP A 295 7.91 -0.73 22.15
C ASP A 295 7.82 -0.28 23.62
N THR A 296 8.98 -0.23 24.26
CA THR A 296 9.13 0.16 25.67
C THR A 296 9.01 1.67 25.92
N THR A 297 8.90 2.48 24.87
CA THR A 297 8.59 3.92 24.98
C THR A 297 7.11 4.16 25.24
N ILE A 298 6.23 3.26 24.77
CA ILE A 298 4.78 3.29 24.98
C ILE A 298 4.41 2.67 26.33
N ALA A 299 4.91 1.46 26.62
CA ALA A 299 4.68 0.80 27.90
C ALA A 299 5.77 -0.20 28.26
N ASN A 300 6.00 -0.39 29.56
CA ASN A 300 6.79 -1.49 30.09
C ASN A 300 5.87 -2.57 30.67
N VAL A 301 6.37 -3.80 30.81
CA VAL A 301 5.69 -4.83 31.59
C VAL A 301 6.60 -5.37 32.69
N ASN A 302 6.06 -5.44 33.91
CA ASN A 302 6.69 -6.12 35.03
C ASN A 302 5.77 -7.24 35.52
N ALA A 303 6.22 -8.48 35.35
CA ALA A 303 5.38 -9.67 35.48
C ALA A 303 4.14 -9.60 34.57
N ASN A 304 2.98 -9.30 35.13
CA ASN A 304 1.71 -9.14 34.41
C ASN A 304 1.15 -7.70 34.50
N ILE A 305 1.90 -6.76 35.07
CA ILE A 305 1.46 -5.36 35.17
C ILE A 305 2.11 -4.56 34.05
N LEU A 306 1.30 -4.07 33.13
CA LEU A 306 1.69 -3.04 32.18
C LEU A 306 1.79 -1.70 32.91
N GLN A 307 2.86 -0.97 32.62
CA GLN A 307 3.10 0.39 33.08
C GLN A 307 3.17 1.29 31.85
N VAL A 308 2.15 2.13 31.70
CA VAL A 308 1.98 3.04 30.57
C VAL A 308 2.98 4.20 30.71
N LYS A 309 3.60 4.61 29.60
CA LYS A 309 4.63 5.66 29.53
C LYS A 309 4.36 6.71 28.46
N GLY A 310 3.76 6.32 27.35
CA GLY A 310 3.57 7.17 26.18
C GLY A 310 2.35 6.74 25.38
N ILE A 311 1.79 7.70 24.65
CA ILE A 311 0.69 7.49 23.71
C ILE A 311 1.23 6.74 22.49
N GLY A 312 0.45 5.82 21.93
CA GLY A 312 0.81 5.09 20.72
C GLY A 312 0.24 3.69 20.67
N VAL A 313 0.61 2.94 19.63
CA VAL A 313 0.22 1.55 19.44
C VAL A 313 1.46 0.66 19.50
N THR A 314 1.40 -0.46 20.22
CA THR A 314 2.47 -1.45 20.28
C THR A 314 1.89 -2.86 20.45
N LYS A 315 2.76 -3.87 20.52
CA LYS A 315 2.38 -5.27 20.72
C LYS A 315 2.85 -5.81 22.07
N ILE A 316 2.00 -6.58 22.70
CA ILE A 316 2.30 -7.39 23.88
C ILE A 316 2.49 -8.83 23.40
N ILE A 317 3.66 -9.42 23.66
CA ILE A 317 3.92 -10.84 23.41
C ILE A 317 3.67 -11.61 24.71
N ALA A 318 2.66 -12.48 24.70
CA ALA A 318 2.38 -13.42 25.76
C ALA A 318 3.08 -14.75 25.45
N SER A 319 3.84 -15.29 26.41
CA SER A 319 4.60 -16.53 26.22
C SER A 319 4.50 -17.46 27.41
N GLN A 320 4.32 -18.76 27.15
CA GLN A 320 4.35 -19.82 28.14
C GLN A 320 4.96 -21.09 27.54
N LYS A 321 6.03 -21.62 28.16
CA LYS A 321 6.79 -22.78 27.65
C LYS A 321 6.04 -24.12 27.69
N GLY A 322 4.85 -24.15 28.30
CA GLY A 322 4.13 -25.39 28.58
C GLY A 322 4.76 -26.18 29.72
N ASN A 323 4.32 -27.41 29.88
CA ASN A 323 4.87 -28.33 30.87
C ASN A 323 4.77 -29.79 30.36
N GLN A 324 4.78 -30.78 31.25
CA GLN A 324 4.62 -32.17 30.84
C GLN A 324 3.24 -32.48 30.26
N TYR A 325 2.20 -31.71 30.62
CA TYR A 325 0.81 -31.93 30.22
C TYR A 325 0.32 -31.01 29.09
N TYR A 326 0.90 -29.82 28.95
CA TYR A 326 0.46 -28.79 28.00
C TYR A 326 1.60 -28.36 27.06
N LYS A 327 1.28 -28.11 25.78
CA LYS A 327 2.22 -27.58 24.77
C LYS A 327 2.61 -26.13 25.05
N GLU A 328 3.63 -25.62 24.38
CA GLU A 328 4.00 -24.20 24.47
C GLU A 328 2.92 -23.28 23.85
N LEU A 329 2.87 -22.04 24.32
CA LEU A 329 1.97 -20.97 23.86
C LEU A 329 2.79 -19.70 23.60
N LYS A 330 2.59 -19.10 22.43
CA LYS A 330 3.09 -17.77 22.10
C LYS A 330 2.03 -17.01 21.29
N GLU A 331 1.51 -15.92 21.84
CA GLU A 331 0.46 -15.10 21.24
C GLU A 331 0.82 -13.61 21.29
N GLU A 332 0.31 -12.84 20.34
CA GLU A 332 0.47 -11.38 20.27
C GLU A 332 -0.88 -10.69 20.54
N LEU A 333 -0.89 -9.69 21.42
CA LEU A 333 -2.03 -8.81 21.67
C LEU A 333 -1.63 -7.37 21.29
N LEU A 334 -2.57 -6.57 20.79
CA LEU A 334 -2.31 -5.15 20.61
C LEU A 334 -2.39 -4.41 21.96
N LEU A 335 -1.53 -3.41 22.15
CA LEU A 335 -1.67 -2.39 23.18
C LEU A 335 -1.83 -1.04 22.48
N VAL A 336 -2.89 -0.34 22.81
CA VAL A 336 -3.17 1.01 22.34
C VAL A 336 -3.23 1.90 23.56
N VAL A 337 -2.35 2.89 23.63
CA VAL A 337 -2.39 3.93 24.65
C VAL A 337 -2.86 5.22 23.98
N LEU A 338 -4.01 5.70 24.42
CA LEU A 338 -4.65 6.92 23.94
C LEU A 338 -4.19 8.11 24.76
N GLN A 339 -4.26 9.32 24.20
CA GLN A 339 -4.19 10.52 25.01
C GLN A 339 -5.44 10.59 25.90
N ASP A 340 -5.27 11.07 27.13
CA ASP A 340 -6.37 11.44 28.03
C ASP A 340 -7.35 12.29 27.24
N THR A 341 -8.62 11.89 27.24
CA THR A 341 -9.69 12.68 26.65
C THR A 341 -10.37 13.48 27.76
N PRO A 342 -9.93 14.73 28.05
CA PRO A 342 -10.86 15.72 28.53
C PRO A 342 -12.00 15.85 27.52
N ASP A 343 -13.24 15.99 28.00
CA ASP A 343 -14.38 16.40 27.18
C ASP A 343 -13.96 17.63 26.37
N CYS A 344 -14.05 17.56 25.04
CA CYS A 344 -13.50 18.63 24.22
C CYS A 344 -14.38 19.88 24.22
N GLY A 345 -15.66 19.70 24.55
CA GLY A 345 -16.59 20.77 24.77
C GLY A 345 -17.90 20.28 25.38
N VAL A 346 -18.47 21.16 26.19
CA VAL A 346 -19.81 21.04 26.75
C VAL A 346 -20.58 22.29 26.36
N GLU A 347 -21.89 22.20 26.35
CA GLU A 347 -22.82 23.32 26.40
C GLU A 347 -23.91 22.96 27.42
N ASP A 348 -23.77 23.52 28.61
CA ASP A 348 -24.66 23.31 29.76
C ASP A 348 -25.78 24.38 29.85
N PHE A 349 -25.82 25.32 28.89
CA PHE A 349 -26.74 26.44 28.84
C PHE A 349 -26.75 27.35 30.09
N VAL A 350 -25.78 27.19 31.01
CA VAL A 350 -25.75 27.93 32.26
C VAL A 350 -25.53 29.41 31.99
N GLY A 351 -26.47 30.23 32.49
CA GLY A 351 -26.40 31.69 32.34
C GLY A 351 -27.02 32.23 31.05
N ILE A 352 -27.64 31.38 30.22
CA ILE A 352 -28.46 31.85 29.10
C ILE A 352 -29.75 32.53 29.61
N SER A 353 -30.18 33.59 28.93
CA SER A 353 -31.45 34.29 29.23
C SER A 353 -32.33 34.31 27.97
N LEU A 354 -33.11 33.24 27.77
CA LEU A 354 -34.05 33.14 26.65
C LEU A 354 -35.42 33.75 26.97
N PRO A 355 -36.11 34.34 25.97
CA PRO A 355 -37.46 34.85 26.17
C PRO A 355 -38.48 33.71 26.33
N SER A 356 -39.66 34.06 26.89
CA SER A 356 -40.82 33.17 26.96
C SER A 356 -41.62 33.10 25.66
N SER A 357 -41.19 33.78 24.61
CA SER A 357 -41.72 33.68 23.24
C SER A 357 -40.66 33.03 22.36
N TYR A 358 -41.08 32.29 21.33
CA TYR A 358 -40.13 31.78 20.33
C TYR A 358 -39.49 32.91 19.56
N SER A 359 -38.19 32.81 19.37
CA SER A 359 -37.38 33.81 18.69
C SER A 359 -36.10 33.18 18.14
N ASP A 360 -35.43 33.94 17.28
CA ASP A 360 -34.08 33.65 16.82
C ASP A 360 -33.08 34.45 17.63
N GLY A 361 -31.85 33.97 17.73
CA GLY A 361 -30.81 34.70 18.43
C GLY A 361 -29.50 33.95 18.52
N THR A 362 -28.61 34.50 19.33
CA THR A 362 -27.28 33.97 19.58
C THR A 362 -26.88 34.21 21.03
N PHE A 363 -26.05 33.31 21.58
CA PHE A 363 -25.45 33.44 22.89
C PHE A 363 -24.03 32.87 22.86
N ILE A 364 -23.22 33.26 23.85
CA ILE A 364 -21.88 32.71 24.05
C ILE A 364 -22.01 31.61 25.11
N GLY A 365 -21.70 30.39 24.69
CA GLY A 365 -21.73 29.19 25.50
C GLY A 365 -20.43 28.91 26.24
N ASN A 366 -20.28 27.68 26.74
CA ASN A 366 -19.02 27.26 27.35
C ASN A 366 -17.86 27.31 26.31
N ASN A 367 -16.64 27.44 26.81
CA ASN A 367 -15.41 27.54 25.99
C ASN A 367 -15.43 28.66 24.92
N ASN A 368 -16.25 29.71 25.12
CA ASN A 368 -16.49 30.79 24.15
C ASN A 368 -17.04 30.33 22.79
N VAL A 369 -17.67 29.16 22.74
CA VAL A 369 -18.38 28.71 21.53
C VAL A 369 -19.62 29.59 21.37
N VAL A 370 -19.79 30.22 20.21
CA VAL A 370 -20.97 31.04 19.93
C VAL A 370 -22.07 30.13 19.41
N TRP A 371 -23.18 30.03 20.11
CA TRP A 371 -24.34 29.26 19.67
C TRP A 371 -25.39 30.17 19.05
N ASN A 372 -26.08 29.65 18.04
CA ASN A 372 -27.19 30.30 17.35
C ASN A 372 -28.42 29.42 17.50
N TYR A 373 -29.60 30.03 17.59
CA TYR A 373 -30.85 29.30 17.67
C TYR A 373 -31.91 29.94 16.79
N VAL A 374 -32.82 29.10 16.29
CA VAL A 374 -33.94 29.49 15.42
C VAL A 374 -35.23 28.97 16.01
N GLU A 375 -36.22 29.86 16.17
CA GLU A 375 -37.53 29.55 16.74
C GLU A 375 -37.42 28.77 18.06
N CYS A 376 -36.56 29.24 18.97
CA CYS A 376 -36.36 28.66 20.30
C CYS A 376 -36.83 29.61 21.42
N ARG A 377 -37.04 29.05 22.61
CA ARG A 377 -37.44 29.78 23.82
C ARG A 377 -36.87 29.13 25.07
N ASN A 378 -37.09 29.74 26.23
CA ASN A 378 -36.74 29.15 27.51
C ASN A 378 -37.49 27.83 27.79
N GLU A 379 -36.95 27.02 28.68
CA GLU A 379 -37.46 25.74 29.21
C GLU A 379 -38.80 25.84 29.96
N ASN A 380 -39.40 27.03 29.99
CA ASN A 380 -40.67 27.32 30.63
C ASN A 380 -40.66 26.96 32.14
N SER A 381 -39.50 27.15 32.79
CA SER A 381 -39.31 26.98 34.23
C SER A 381 -39.77 25.62 34.77
N ASP A 382 -39.59 24.57 33.96
CA ASP A 382 -39.99 23.18 34.25
C ASP A 382 -41.43 23.04 34.82
N VAL A 383 -42.37 23.87 34.36
CA VAL A 383 -43.77 23.84 34.86
C VAL A 383 -44.46 22.48 34.66
N ASN A 384 -43.97 21.68 33.71
CA ASN A 384 -44.47 20.33 33.45
C ASN A 384 -43.78 19.24 34.28
N GLY A 385 -42.77 19.56 35.08
CA GLY A 385 -42.09 18.63 35.98
C GLY A 385 -41.35 17.53 35.24
N SER A 386 -40.68 17.88 34.15
CA SER A 386 -39.85 16.96 33.36
C SER A 386 -38.47 16.72 33.99
N GLY A 387 -38.14 17.37 35.10
CA GLY A 387 -36.93 17.10 35.88
C GLY A 387 -35.70 17.81 35.33
N ILE A 388 -35.89 18.97 34.71
CA ILE A 388 -34.81 19.81 34.17
C ILE A 388 -34.13 20.50 35.36
N ASP A 389 -32.80 20.40 35.43
CA ASP A 389 -32.00 21.05 36.48
C ASP A 389 -31.26 22.27 35.92
N GLY A 390 -31.85 23.45 36.04
CA GLY A 390 -31.19 24.70 35.64
C GLY A 390 -31.75 25.33 34.35
N SER A 391 -30.84 25.76 33.46
CA SER A 391 -31.16 26.50 32.24
C SER A 391 -31.08 25.56 31.05
N ALA A 392 -32.06 25.57 30.15
CA ALA A 392 -32.08 24.72 28.96
C ALA A 392 -32.75 25.44 27.78
N ILE A 393 -32.66 24.88 26.57
CA ILE A 393 -33.27 25.47 25.37
C ILE A 393 -34.42 24.62 24.84
N MET A 394 -35.58 25.26 24.60
CA MET A 394 -36.74 24.59 24.02
C MET A 394 -36.87 24.88 22.53
N LEU A 395 -36.83 23.82 21.72
CA LEU A 395 -37.06 23.86 20.28
C LEU A 395 -38.55 23.69 19.97
N ARG A 396 -39.06 24.47 19.01
CA ARG A 396 -40.49 24.61 18.72
C ARG A 396 -41.11 23.41 18.01
N ARG A 397 -41.04 23.37 16.66
CA ARG A 397 -41.70 22.37 15.80
C ARG A 397 -40.93 22.28 14.48
N LEU A 398 -41.05 21.14 13.80
CA LEU A 398 -40.50 20.91 12.47
C LEU A 398 -40.91 21.98 11.45
N GLY A 399 -42.19 22.38 11.44
CA GLY A 399 -42.71 23.38 10.49
C GLY A 399 -42.20 24.80 10.71
N ASP A 400 -41.58 25.07 11.87
CA ASP A 400 -40.94 26.35 12.20
C ASP A 400 -39.39 26.25 12.01
N GLU A 401 -38.88 25.13 11.49
CA GLU A 401 -37.44 24.85 11.26
C GLU A 401 -36.54 25.03 12.50
N SER A 402 -37.10 24.76 13.69
CA SER A 402 -36.44 25.05 14.96
C SER A 402 -35.18 24.20 15.20
N ARG A 403 -34.10 24.88 15.58
CA ARG A 403 -32.75 24.31 15.71
C ARG A 403 -31.85 25.14 16.63
N VAL A 404 -30.82 24.50 17.16
CA VAL A 404 -29.68 25.13 17.85
C VAL A 404 -28.39 24.64 17.21
N TYR A 405 -27.44 25.54 16.93
CA TYR A 405 -26.19 25.21 16.26
C TYR A 405 -25.01 26.09 16.67
N SER A 406 -23.82 25.49 16.71
CA SER A 406 -22.59 26.14 17.14
C SER A 406 -22.00 27.03 16.04
N SER A 407 -21.08 27.91 16.43
CA SER A 407 -20.06 28.45 15.53
C SER A 407 -19.06 27.37 15.15
N LYS A 408 -18.11 27.72 14.29
CA LYS A 408 -16.98 26.84 13.96
C LYS A 408 -16.22 26.41 15.23
N ILE A 409 -16.07 25.11 15.41
CA ILE A 409 -15.24 24.45 16.44
C ILE A 409 -14.10 23.74 15.71
N SER A 410 -12.85 24.10 16.02
CA SER A 410 -11.67 23.66 15.24
C SER A 410 -11.09 22.30 15.65
N THR A 411 -11.60 21.73 16.73
CA THR A 411 -11.07 20.50 17.36
C THR A 411 -11.64 19.21 16.79
N GLY A 412 -12.52 19.29 15.79
CA GLY A 412 -13.31 18.17 15.29
C GLY A 412 -14.26 17.58 16.34
N ILE A 413 -14.85 16.45 16.01
CA ILE A 413 -15.75 15.68 16.89
C ILE A 413 -15.52 14.17 16.77
N GLY A 414 -15.45 13.49 17.92
CA GLY A 414 -15.42 12.03 18.06
C GLY A 414 -16.82 11.46 18.24
N SER A 415 -17.48 11.80 19.36
CA SER A 415 -18.84 11.40 19.74
C SER A 415 -19.64 12.60 20.23
N PHE A 416 -20.96 12.46 20.27
CA PHE A 416 -21.92 13.48 20.71
C PHE A 416 -22.91 12.93 21.72
N SER A 417 -23.31 13.74 22.69
CA SER A 417 -24.47 13.49 23.54
C SER A 417 -25.27 14.75 23.86
N ALA A 418 -26.56 14.59 24.15
CA ALA A 418 -27.42 15.63 24.71
C ALA A 418 -28.54 15.01 25.55
N LYS A 419 -28.98 15.72 26.60
CA LYS A 419 -30.19 15.37 27.34
C LYS A 419 -31.42 15.99 26.70
N LEU A 420 -32.48 15.22 26.60
CA LEU A 420 -33.73 15.63 25.97
C LEU A 420 -34.89 15.49 26.95
N TYR A 421 -35.74 16.50 26.99
CA TYR A 421 -36.95 16.53 27.82
C TYR A 421 -38.17 16.95 27.02
N LYS A 422 -39.33 16.62 27.58
CA LYS A 422 -40.61 16.98 27.00
C LYS A 422 -40.87 18.47 27.21
N GLY A 423 -41.14 19.20 26.13
CA GLY A 423 -41.70 20.56 26.22
C GLY A 423 -43.21 20.52 26.42
N PHE A 424 -43.71 21.20 27.46
CA PHE A 424 -45.14 21.32 27.81
C PHE A 424 -45.86 19.97 28.07
N THR A 425 -47.18 20.02 28.22
CA THR A 425 -48.04 18.88 28.61
C THR A 425 -48.80 18.23 27.43
N GLY A 426 -48.67 18.76 26.21
CA GLY A 426 -49.34 18.22 25.03
C GLY A 426 -48.86 16.82 24.63
N SER A 427 -49.77 15.96 24.19
CA SER A 427 -49.49 14.60 23.69
C SER A 427 -48.91 14.61 22.28
N GLY A 428 -47.93 13.74 22.00
CA GLY A 428 -47.31 13.51 20.69
C GLY A 428 -45.79 13.34 20.76
N ASN A 429 -45.18 12.64 19.82
CA ASN A 429 -43.74 12.35 19.90
C ASN A 429 -42.86 13.61 19.73
N ARG A 430 -41.80 13.70 20.55
CA ARG A 430 -40.63 14.57 20.39
C ARG A 430 -39.48 13.75 19.80
N GLN A 431 -38.67 14.37 18.96
CA GLN A 431 -37.47 13.74 18.41
C GLN A 431 -36.54 14.84 17.85
N VAL A 432 -35.24 14.67 18.02
CA VAL A 432 -34.22 15.54 17.40
C VAL A 432 -33.35 14.75 16.44
N GLU A 433 -32.68 15.46 15.53
CA GLU A 433 -31.68 14.92 14.62
C GLU A 433 -30.40 15.75 14.72
N LEU A 434 -29.26 15.07 14.82
CA LEU A 434 -27.93 15.66 14.86
C LEU A 434 -27.38 15.84 13.45
N PHE A 435 -26.87 17.03 13.17
CA PHE A 435 -26.13 17.37 11.96
C PHE A 435 -24.73 17.87 12.33
N ILE A 436 -23.72 17.41 11.59
CA ILE A 436 -22.35 17.94 11.66
C ILE A 436 -21.99 18.47 10.27
N ASN A 437 -21.64 19.75 10.17
CA ASN A 437 -21.37 20.41 8.89
C ASN A 437 -22.51 20.26 7.86
N GLY A 438 -23.76 20.19 8.34
CA GLY A 438 -24.95 20.04 7.50
C GLY A 438 -25.27 18.59 7.09
N GLU A 439 -24.45 17.61 7.46
CA GLU A 439 -24.72 16.18 7.22
C GLU A 439 -25.38 15.53 8.45
N SER A 440 -26.47 14.78 8.22
CA SER A 440 -27.14 14.02 9.29
C SER A 440 -26.22 12.92 9.84
N LYS A 441 -26.16 12.80 11.17
CA LYS A 441 -25.38 11.76 11.88
C LYS A 441 -26.24 10.81 12.71
N GLY A 442 -27.48 11.18 13.04
CA GLY A 442 -28.39 10.30 13.76
C GLY A 442 -29.61 11.03 14.31
N MET A 443 -30.65 10.26 14.64
CA MET A 443 -31.86 10.75 15.29
C MET A 443 -31.99 10.16 16.69
N SER A 444 -32.53 10.93 17.63
CA SER A 444 -32.92 10.41 18.95
C SER A 444 -34.06 9.39 18.83
N ILE A 445 -34.29 8.58 19.85
CA ILE A 445 -35.53 7.77 19.94
C ILE A 445 -36.72 8.72 20.12
N PRO A 446 -37.85 8.54 19.41
CA PRO A 446 -39.05 9.34 19.66
C PRO A 446 -39.64 9.09 21.06
N PHE A 447 -40.04 10.15 21.77
CA PHE A 447 -40.58 10.03 23.14
C PHE A 447 -41.78 10.96 23.42
N ASP A 448 -42.65 10.60 24.37
CA ASP A 448 -43.83 11.38 24.79
C ASP A 448 -44.11 11.30 26.31
N ASP A 449 -43.11 10.99 27.12
CA ASP A 449 -43.18 10.93 28.58
C ASP A 449 -42.41 12.09 29.23
N TYR A 450 -42.43 12.16 30.57
CA TYR A 450 -41.79 13.23 31.34
C TYR A 450 -40.40 12.84 31.88
N SER A 451 -39.83 11.71 31.44
CA SER A 451 -38.49 11.30 31.86
C SER A 451 -37.40 11.98 31.04
N GLU A 452 -36.18 11.96 31.55
CA GLU A 452 -34.97 12.35 30.83
C GLU A 452 -34.64 11.31 29.76
N HIS A 453 -34.32 11.76 28.55
CA HIS A 453 -33.85 10.92 27.45
C HIS A 453 -32.43 11.33 27.04
N LEU A 454 -31.46 10.45 27.26
CA LEU A 454 -30.10 10.65 26.75
C LEU A 454 -30.04 10.29 25.27
N PHE A 455 -29.66 11.24 24.43
CA PHE A 455 -29.39 11.03 23.01
C PHE A 455 -27.89 11.00 22.79
N THR A 456 -27.36 9.87 22.30
CA THR A 456 -25.94 9.73 21.95
C THR A 456 -25.78 9.39 20.47
N VAL A 457 -24.70 9.87 19.87
CA VAL A 457 -24.21 9.46 18.56
C VAL A 457 -22.70 9.25 18.67
N ASP A 458 -22.30 7.99 18.68
CA ASP A 458 -20.90 7.60 18.77
C ASP A 458 -20.22 7.52 17.41
N SER A 459 -18.88 7.57 17.40
CA SER A 459 -18.06 7.32 16.21
C SER A 459 -18.32 8.25 15.02
N ILE A 460 -18.67 9.51 15.28
CA ILE A 460 -18.83 10.57 14.28
C ILE A 460 -17.48 10.82 13.58
N ASN A 461 -16.40 10.92 14.36
CA ASN A 461 -15.01 10.94 13.90
C ASN A 461 -14.71 11.90 12.73
N ILE A 462 -15.08 13.18 12.87
CA ILE A 462 -14.82 14.23 11.87
C ILE A 462 -13.69 15.14 12.36
N SER A 463 -12.59 15.20 11.61
CA SER A 463 -11.45 16.08 11.88
C SER A 463 -11.71 17.53 11.50
N GLY A 464 -10.97 18.45 12.13
CA GLY A 464 -10.89 19.84 11.72
C GLY A 464 -12.12 20.66 12.09
N ASP A 465 -12.40 21.67 11.28
CA ASP A 465 -13.49 22.62 11.55
C ASP A 465 -14.87 21.99 11.40
N ILE A 466 -15.66 22.05 12.47
CA ILE A 466 -17.03 21.53 12.50
C ILE A 466 -18.03 22.57 12.99
N VAL A 467 -19.29 22.35 12.63
CA VAL A 467 -20.48 22.98 13.21
C VAL A 467 -21.42 21.88 13.69
N ILE A 468 -21.77 21.92 14.97
CA ILE A 468 -22.73 21.01 15.59
C ILE A 468 -24.12 21.64 15.48
N GLU A 469 -25.12 20.87 15.05
CA GLU A 469 -26.50 21.34 14.91
C GLU A 469 -27.50 20.27 15.36
N LEU A 470 -28.46 20.65 16.22
CA LEU A 470 -29.62 19.83 16.59
C LEU A 470 -30.89 20.45 16.02
N ARG A 471 -31.68 19.65 15.29
CA ARG A 471 -32.98 20.05 14.72
C ARG A 471 -34.13 19.29 15.38
N ASN A 472 -35.23 19.96 15.69
CA ASN A 472 -36.47 19.26 16.06
C ASN A 472 -37.17 18.73 14.80
N VAL A 473 -37.36 17.41 14.72
CA VAL A 473 -37.95 16.75 13.55
C VAL A 473 -39.41 16.36 13.74
N LYS A 474 -40.07 16.85 14.80
CA LYS A 474 -41.49 16.58 15.11
C LYS A 474 -42.30 17.86 15.34
N SER A 475 -43.62 17.70 15.44
CA SER A 475 -44.57 18.79 15.65
C SER A 475 -44.71 19.22 17.11
N MET A 476 -44.06 18.53 18.04
CA MET A 476 -44.10 18.82 19.48
C MET A 476 -42.78 19.39 19.97
N GLN A 477 -42.84 20.21 21.02
CA GLN A 477 -41.70 20.90 21.59
C GLN A 477 -40.79 19.94 22.34
N VAL A 478 -39.49 20.07 22.12
CA VAL A 478 -38.43 19.31 22.77
C VAL A 478 -37.48 20.28 23.46
N ILE A 479 -37.13 19.97 24.70
CA ILE A 479 -36.12 20.72 25.45
C ILE A 479 -34.81 19.96 25.30
N VAL A 480 -33.74 20.68 25.04
CA VAL A 480 -32.37 20.19 24.91
C VAL A 480 -31.55 20.81 26.03
N ASP A 481 -30.78 19.97 26.70
CA ASP A 481 -29.87 20.36 27.77
C ASP A 481 -28.57 19.53 27.70
N ASP A 482 -27.53 19.97 28.39
CA ASP A 482 -26.24 19.27 28.55
C ASP A 482 -25.73 18.65 27.23
N ILE A 483 -25.44 19.49 26.23
CA ILE A 483 -24.79 19.03 25.01
C ILE A 483 -23.31 18.76 25.32
N GLU A 484 -22.82 17.59 24.99
CA GLU A 484 -21.41 17.21 25.18
C GLU A 484 -20.86 16.61 23.90
N TRP A 485 -19.57 16.84 23.62
CA TRP A 485 -18.88 16.14 22.55
C TRP A 485 -17.43 15.85 22.90
N THR A 486 -16.87 14.82 22.27
CA THR A 486 -15.45 14.45 22.39
C THR A 486 -14.67 14.95 21.19
N CYS A 487 -13.36 15.19 21.36
CA CYS A 487 -12.49 15.70 20.30
C CYS A 487 -12.35 14.65 19.20
N TYR A 488 -12.09 15.09 17.97
CA TYR A 488 -11.55 14.16 16.99
C TYR A 488 -10.08 13.90 17.31
N HIS A 489 -9.75 12.66 17.69
CA HIS A 489 -8.37 12.22 17.93
C HIS A 489 -7.80 11.36 16.81
N GLY A 490 -8.53 11.23 15.69
CA GLY A 490 -8.24 10.21 14.69
C GLY A 490 -8.83 8.84 15.05
N SER A 491 -8.96 7.93 14.09
CA SER A 491 -9.02 6.49 14.38
C SER A 491 -7.82 6.11 15.24
N VAL A 492 -8.03 5.38 16.33
CA VAL A 492 -6.94 4.88 17.16
C VAL A 492 -7.07 3.37 17.34
N GLY A 493 -5.94 2.67 17.41
CA GLY A 493 -5.92 1.20 17.48
C GLY A 493 -5.98 0.58 16.09
N LYS A 494 -7.01 -0.23 15.79
CA LYS A 494 -7.14 -0.96 14.52
C LYS A 494 -8.40 -0.52 13.79
N THR A 495 -8.29 -0.15 12.52
CA THR A 495 -9.42 0.10 11.63
C THR A 495 -9.38 -0.88 10.46
N ILE A 496 -10.54 -1.45 10.14
CA ILE A 496 -10.66 -2.54 9.16
C ILE A 496 -11.35 -1.99 7.92
N TRP A 497 -10.73 -2.13 6.76
CA TRP A 497 -11.39 -1.94 5.49
C TRP A 497 -12.03 -3.26 5.03
N ASP A 498 -13.36 -3.28 4.94
CA ASP A 498 -14.13 -4.48 4.57
C ASP A 498 -14.44 -4.60 3.06
N GLY A 499 -13.92 -3.67 2.25
CA GLY A 499 -14.25 -3.54 0.82
C GLY A 499 -15.26 -2.43 0.50
N ILE A 500 -15.94 -1.88 1.52
CA ILE A 500 -16.97 -0.85 1.38
C ILE A 500 -16.70 0.35 2.29
N SER A 501 -16.32 0.09 3.54
CA SER A 501 -16.13 1.13 4.55
C SER A 501 -15.05 0.76 5.57
N TRP A 502 -14.58 1.77 6.30
CA TRP A 502 -13.67 1.58 7.42
C TRP A 502 -14.45 1.40 8.72
N SER A 503 -14.15 0.33 9.47
CA SER A 503 -14.86 0.02 10.72
C SER A 503 -14.77 1.13 11.78
N ASN A 504 -13.64 1.86 11.82
CA ASN A 504 -13.39 2.93 12.77
C ASN A 504 -13.02 4.25 12.05
N GLY A 505 -13.59 4.47 10.87
CA GLY A 505 -13.23 5.60 10.02
C GLY A 505 -11.87 5.45 9.35
N LYS A 506 -11.56 6.38 8.42
CA LYS A 506 -10.29 6.38 7.68
C LYS A 506 -9.11 6.44 8.67
N PRO A 507 -8.12 5.53 8.54
CA PRO A 507 -6.98 5.51 9.45
C PRO A 507 -6.16 6.81 9.38
N ASN A 508 -5.39 7.03 10.44
CA ASN A 508 -4.32 8.02 10.54
C ASN A 508 -3.08 7.35 11.17
N ARG A 509 -2.04 8.14 11.42
CA ARG A 509 -0.75 7.75 12.02
C ARG A 509 -0.80 6.98 13.35
N ASN A 510 -1.95 6.98 14.04
CA ASN A 510 -2.15 6.25 15.29
C ASN A 510 -2.97 4.96 15.12
N ALA A 511 -3.34 4.59 13.89
CA ALA A 511 -4.15 3.42 13.60
C ALA A 511 -3.45 2.41 12.68
N ILE A 512 -3.58 1.13 13.02
CA ILE A 512 -3.34 0.00 12.15
C ILE A 512 -4.49 -0.08 11.14
N ALA A 513 -4.16 -0.05 9.86
CA ALA A 513 -5.09 -0.30 8.78
C ALA A 513 -5.03 -1.78 8.39
N LEU A 514 -6.10 -2.53 8.68
CA LEU A 514 -6.26 -3.92 8.26
C LEU A 514 -7.16 -4.00 7.02
N ILE A 515 -6.62 -4.43 5.90
CA ILE A 515 -7.30 -4.52 4.62
C ILE A 515 -7.85 -5.94 4.42
N LYS A 516 -9.17 -6.11 4.57
CA LYS A 516 -9.91 -7.38 4.41
C LYS A 516 -10.75 -7.48 3.13
N GLY A 517 -10.99 -6.35 2.47
CA GLY A 517 -11.56 -6.29 1.12
C GLY A 517 -10.65 -5.49 0.19
N ASP A 518 -10.81 -5.64 -1.12
CA ASP A 518 -9.97 -4.89 -2.07
C ASP A 518 -10.08 -3.38 -1.82
N PHE A 519 -8.93 -2.71 -1.79
CA PHE A 519 -8.81 -1.29 -1.48
C PHE A 519 -8.12 -0.56 -2.61
N LYS A 520 -8.68 0.59 -3.01
CA LYS A 520 -8.02 1.57 -3.86
C LYS A 520 -8.10 2.93 -3.17
N SER A 521 -6.97 3.60 -3.01
CA SER A 521 -6.93 4.89 -2.32
C SER A 521 -7.82 5.93 -3.03
N GLN A 522 -8.46 6.79 -2.24
CA GLN A 522 -9.19 7.96 -2.71
C GLN A 522 -8.56 9.18 -2.05
N GLY A 523 -7.34 9.52 -2.48
CA GLY A 523 -6.47 10.47 -1.81
C GLY A 523 -5.54 9.80 -0.80
N ASP A 524 -4.74 10.65 -0.15
CA ASP A 524 -3.64 10.23 0.71
C ASP A 524 -4.11 9.39 1.90
N LEU A 525 -3.26 8.49 2.37
CA LEU A 525 -3.54 7.60 3.50
C LEU A 525 -2.40 7.71 4.51
N GLU A 526 -2.75 7.83 5.78
CA GLU A 526 -1.78 7.82 6.86
C GLU A 526 -2.15 6.70 7.81
N VAL A 527 -1.16 5.87 8.19
CA VAL A 527 -1.39 4.74 9.07
C VAL A 527 -0.18 4.56 10.00
N HIS A 528 -0.41 4.00 11.18
CA HIS A 528 0.67 3.47 12.01
C HIS A 528 1.31 2.25 11.33
N SER A 529 0.48 1.28 10.93
CA SER A 529 0.90 0.14 10.11
C SER A 529 -0.17 -0.25 9.11
N LEU A 530 0.25 -0.86 8.00
CA LEU A 530 -0.62 -1.39 6.96
C LEU A 530 -0.53 -2.91 6.95
N GLU A 531 -1.65 -3.59 7.14
CA GLU A 531 -1.76 -5.05 7.08
C GLU A 531 -2.74 -5.44 5.98
N VAL A 532 -2.30 -6.26 5.01
CA VAL A 532 -3.15 -6.73 3.91
C VAL A 532 -3.32 -8.24 3.99
N GLU A 533 -4.56 -8.71 4.07
CA GLU A 533 -4.88 -10.15 4.19
C GLU A 533 -4.62 -10.93 2.89
N SER A 534 -4.42 -12.24 3.04
CA SER A 534 -4.25 -13.15 1.91
C SER A 534 -5.45 -13.13 0.97
N GLY A 535 -5.19 -12.97 -0.32
CA GLY A 535 -6.23 -12.91 -1.36
C GLY A 535 -6.81 -11.52 -1.61
N ILE A 536 -6.34 -10.49 -0.89
CA ILE A 536 -6.83 -9.10 -1.01
C ILE A 536 -5.82 -8.22 -1.75
N GLU A 537 -6.32 -7.30 -2.58
CA GLU A 537 -5.51 -6.29 -3.27
C GLU A 537 -5.65 -4.90 -2.64
N PHE A 538 -4.53 -4.28 -2.30
CA PHE A 538 -4.41 -2.87 -1.93
C PHE A 538 -3.69 -2.12 -3.06
N VAL A 539 -4.29 -1.04 -3.55
CA VAL A 539 -3.69 -0.16 -4.55
C VAL A 539 -3.62 1.28 -4.02
N LEU A 540 -2.41 1.84 -3.98
CA LEU A 540 -2.19 3.28 -3.85
C LEU A 540 -2.17 3.89 -5.25
N ASN A 541 -3.17 4.72 -5.55
CA ASN A 541 -3.32 5.35 -6.86
C ASN A 541 -2.24 6.40 -7.13
N SER A 542 -2.05 6.73 -8.41
CA SER A 542 -1.15 7.79 -8.85
C SER A 542 -1.44 9.12 -8.16
N ASN A 543 -0.39 9.84 -7.78
CA ASN A 543 -0.42 11.10 -7.02
C ASN A 543 -0.89 11.00 -5.57
N ASP A 544 -1.37 9.84 -5.11
CA ASP A 544 -1.68 9.65 -3.69
C ASP A 544 -0.41 9.33 -2.90
N GLU A 545 -0.40 9.77 -1.64
CA GLU A 545 0.67 9.53 -0.68
C GLU A 545 0.23 8.52 0.39
N LEU A 546 1.13 7.59 0.74
CA LEU A 546 0.99 6.72 1.91
C LEU A 546 2.08 7.07 2.91
N ILE A 547 1.70 7.62 4.07
CA ILE A 547 2.62 7.79 5.20
C ILE A 547 2.37 6.64 6.17
N VAL A 548 3.32 5.71 6.30
CA VAL A 548 3.16 4.46 7.04
C VAL A 548 4.36 4.16 7.95
N GLY A 549 4.15 3.49 9.08
CA GLY A 549 5.20 2.76 9.77
C GLY A 549 5.42 1.42 9.06
N ASP A 550 5.04 0.33 9.74
CA ASP A 550 5.25 -1.03 9.26
C ASP A 550 4.28 -1.43 8.14
N ILE A 551 4.74 -2.30 7.23
CA ILE A 551 3.89 -2.91 6.19
C ILE A 551 3.97 -4.44 6.32
N THR A 552 2.82 -5.08 6.48
CA THR A 552 2.67 -6.54 6.43
C THR A 552 1.78 -6.93 5.26
N ASN A 553 2.39 -7.43 4.19
CA ASN A 553 1.65 -7.88 3.01
C ASN A 553 1.53 -9.40 2.94
N ASN A 554 0.35 -9.94 3.28
CA ASN A 554 -0.02 -11.33 2.98
C ASN A 554 -0.83 -11.46 1.69
N GLY A 555 -1.27 -10.35 1.08
CA GLY A 555 -2.01 -10.27 -0.17
C GLY A 555 -1.19 -9.65 -1.30
N VAL A 556 -1.78 -8.67 -1.99
CA VAL A 556 -1.14 -7.92 -3.10
C VAL A 556 -1.17 -6.43 -2.79
N ILE A 557 -0.01 -5.81 -2.59
CA ILE A 557 0.13 -4.35 -2.53
C ILE A 557 0.68 -3.84 -3.87
N VAL A 558 0.02 -2.83 -4.43
CA VAL A 558 0.44 -2.12 -5.65
C VAL A 558 0.57 -0.64 -5.35
N PHE A 559 1.75 -0.08 -5.59
CA PHE A 559 2.01 1.34 -5.62
C PHE A 559 2.07 1.77 -7.08
N SER A 560 1.05 2.49 -7.55
CA SER A 560 0.95 2.92 -8.95
C SER A 560 2.01 3.98 -9.29
N ASN A 561 2.31 4.13 -10.58
CA ASN A 561 3.24 5.15 -11.07
C ASN A 561 2.84 6.55 -10.57
N GLY A 562 3.79 7.28 -9.98
CA GLY A 562 3.57 8.62 -9.41
C GLY A 562 2.93 8.64 -8.01
N SER A 563 2.67 7.49 -7.40
CA SER A 563 2.38 7.42 -5.95
C SER A 563 3.64 7.66 -5.12
N ASN A 564 3.48 8.06 -3.86
CA ASN A 564 4.59 8.34 -2.94
C ASN A 564 4.40 7.58 -1.63
N VAL A 565 5.40 6.82 -1.19
CA VAL A 565 5.32 6.07 0.07
C VAL A 565 6.40 6.55 1.02
N LEU A 566 5.99 7.24 2.09
CA LEU A 566 6.86 7.74 3.15
C LEU A 566 6.80 6.80 4.36
N GLN A 567 7.91 6.11 4.63
CA GLN A 567 8.00 5.22 5.78
C GLN A 567 8.69 5.89 6.98
N GLU A 568 8.26 5.53 8.19
CA GLU A 568 8.98 5.88 9.40
C GLU A 568 10.37 5.23 9.43
N LYS A 569 11.32 5.91 10.06
CA LYS A 569 12.65 5.37 10.32
C LYS A 569 12.54 4.14 11.23
N GLY A 570 13.11 3.02 10.82
CA GLY A 570 13.04 1.74 11.51
C GLY A 570 11.81 0.89 11.18
N ALA A 571 10.94 1.33 10.28
CA ALA A 571 9.76 0.56 9.90
C ALA A 571 10.13 -0.77 9.24
N VAL A 572 9.40 -1.82 9.61
CA VAL A 572 9.61 -3.20 9.18
C VAL A 572 8.62 -3.57 8.08
N ASN A 573 9.16 -4.07 6.96
CA ASN A 573 8.38 -4.55 5.83
C ASN A 573 8.40 -6.08 5.76
N SER A 574 7.24 -6.71 5.61
CA SER A 574 7.10 -8.14 5.34
C SER A 574 6.21 -8.40 4.13
N GLY A 575 6.59 -9.42 3.33
CA GLY A 575 5.96 -9.70 2.04
C GLY A 575 6.50 -8.84 0.90
N ASN A 576 6.11 -9.19 -0.32
CA ASN A 576 6.53 -8.48 -1.54
C ASN A 576 5.49 -7.45 -1.94
N VAL A 577 5.90 -6.29 -2.42
CA VAL A 577 5.02 -5.29 -3.03
C VAL A 577 5.27 -5.19 -4.53
N LYS A 578 4.39 -4.50 -5.25
CA LYS A 578 4.60 -4.08 -6.64
C LYS A 578 4.73 -2.57 -6.69
N VAL A 579 5.82 -2.04 -7.24
CA VAL A 579 5.96 -0.61 -7.56
C VAL A 579 5.94 -0.47 -9.08
N GLU A 580 4.91 0.21 -9.59
CA GLU A 580 4.73 0.45 -11.01
C GLU A 580 5.39 1.76 -11.43
N ILE A 581 6.04 1.75 -12.58
CA ILE A 581 6.64 2.94 -13.18
C ILE A 581 6.27 3.04 -14.66
N GLU A 582 6.16 4.26 -15.16
CA GLU A 582 5.95 4.55 -16.58
C GLU A 582 6.98 5.55 -17.09
N THR A 583 7.61 5.26 -18.23
CA THR A 583 8.53 6.20 -18.88
C THR A 583 7.78 7.27 -19.65
N VAL A 584 8.48 8.35 -20.01
CA VAL A 584 8.12 9.13 -21.21
C VAL A 584 8.09 8.23 -22.45
N PRO A 585 7.43 8.61 -23.55
CA PRO A 585 7.41 7.80 -24.76
C PRO A 585 8.83 7.59 -25.34
N LEU A 586 9.24 6.33 -25.51
CA LEU A 586 10.55 5.92 -26.03
C LEU A 586 10.42 5.12 -27.34
N LYS A 587 11.42 5.22 -28.20
CA LYS A 587 11.54 4.46 -29.44
C LYS A 587 12.38 3.21 -29.22
N ARG A 588 12.29 2.27 -30.17
CA ARG A 588 13.25 1.16 -30.27
C ARG A 588 14.65 1.74 -30.27
N LEU A 589 15.52 1.09 -29.51
CA LEU A 589 16.95 1.41 -29.36
C LEU A 589 17.29 2.46 -28.32
N ASP A 590 16.29 3.17 -27.76
CA ASP A 590 16.49 4.09 -26.64
C ASP A 590 16.86 3.35 -25.36
N TYR A 591 17.30 4.12 -24.35
CA TYR A 591 17.77 3.58 -23.08
C TYR A 591 16.97 4.15 -21.92
N MET A 592 16.89 3.40 -20.84
CA MET A 592 16.27 3.77 -19.58
C MET A 592 17.29 3.57 -18.47
N VAL A 593 17.25 4.39 -17.43
CA VAL A 593 18.20 4.28 -16.31
C VAL A 593 17.40 4.21 -15.03
N PHE A 594 17.43 3.05 -14.37
CA PHE A 594 16.59 2.79 -13.21
C PHE A 594 17.38 2.22 -12.03
N SER A 595 16.93 2.54 -10.82
CA SER A 595 17.23 1.81 -9.58
C SER A 595 15.96 1.18 -9.02
N ALA A 596 16.10 0.09 -8.26
CA ALA A 596 14.94 -0.61 -7.70
C ALA A 596 14.54 -0.03 -6.34
N PRO A 597 13.24 0.28 -6.11
CA PRO A 597 12.70 0.69 -4.82
C PRO A 597 12.37 -0.52 -3.91
N VAL A 598 12.67 -1.72 -4.39
CA VAL A 598 12.44 -3.00 -3.72
C VAL A 598 13.72 -3.83 -3.75
N ASN A 599 13.85 -4.75 -2.80
CA ASN A 599 14.97 -5.66 -2.72
C ASN A 599 14.74 -6.90 -3.59
N GLY A 600 15.79 -7.39 -4.26
CA GLY A 600 15.77 -8.68 -4.98
C GLY A 600 15.09 -8.67 -6.35
N GLN A 601 14.72 -7.51 -6.90
CA GLN A 601 14.20 -7.43 -8.27
C GLN A 601 15.29 -7.88 -9.27
N ASN A 602 15.01 -8.95 -10.03
CA ASN A 602 15.88 -9.39 -11.12
C ASN A 602 15.82 -8.43 -12.33
N LEU A 603 16.97 -8.14 -12.95
CA LEU A 603 17.07 -7.19 -14.07
C LEU A 603 16.31 -7.68 -15.32
N HIS A 604 16.49 -8.95 -15.70
CA HIS A 604 15.86 -9.50 -16.90
C HIS A 604 14.35 -9.69 -16.74
N SER A 605 13.88 -10.04 -15.54
CA SER A 605 12.44 -10.18 -15.30
C SER A 605 11.71 -8.82 -15.27
N PHE A 606 12.40 -7.75 -14.89
CA PHE A 606 11.88 -6.38 -14.93
C PHE A 606 11.57 -5.92 -16.37
N SER A 607 12.47 -6.21 -17.32
CA SER A 607 12.24 -5.97 -18.75
C SER A 607 12.45 -7.23 -19.60
N SER A 608 11.51 -8.17 -19.48
CA SER A 608 11.60 -9.51 -20.10
C SER A 608 11.68 -9.52 -21.64
N ARG A 609 11.29 -8.42 -22.30
CA ARG A 609 11.36 -8.27 -23.76
C ARG A 609 12.61 -7.51 -24.22
N THR A 610 13.42 -6.97 -23.32
CA THR A 610 14.75 -6.44 -23.65
C THR A 610 15.70 -7.61 -23.92
N LEU A 611 16.53 -7.48 -24.97
CA LEU A 611 17.52 -8.51 -25.27
C LEU A 611 18.48 -8.71 -24.08
N HIS A 612 18.85 -9.95 -23.80
CA HIS A 612 19.68 -10.30 -22.64
C HIS A 612 21.00 -9.52 -22.57
N ASN A 613 21.62 -9.23 -23.72
CA ASN A 613 22.84 -8.42 -23.81
C ASN A 613 22.57 -6.92 -23.95
N ARG A 614 21.45 -6.39 -23.47
CA ARG A 614 21.11 -4.96 -23.55
C ARG A 614 20.73 -4.36 -22.20
N PHE A 615 21.36 -4.91 -21.17
CA PHE A 615 21.43 -4.39 -19.81
C PHE A 615 22.89 -3.99 -19.55
N TYR A 616 23.10 -2.87 -18.87
CA TYR A 616 24.41 -2.24 -18.79
C TYR A 616 24.74 -1.85 -17.36
N ASN A 617 25.92 -2.26 -16.92
CA ASN A 617 26.61 -1.68 -15.78
C ASN A 617 27.22 -0.34 -16.19
N TYR A 618 27.65 0.44 -15.21
CA TYR A 618 28.35 1.70 -15.43
C TYR A 618 29.79 1.57 -14.96
N ASP A 619 30.74 1.77 -15.86
CA ASP A 619 32.16 1.78 -15.54
C ASP A 619 32.61 3.17 -15.12
N THR A 620 32.90 3.31 -13.83
CA THR A 620 33.37 4.56 -13.21
C THR A 620 34.68 5.07 -13.78
N PHE A 621 35.59 4.17 -14.17
CA PHE A 621 36.92 4.58 -14.62
C PHE A 621 36.84 5.29 -15.96
N SER A 622 36.12 4.71 -16.92
CA SER A 622 35.98 5.24 -18.28
C SER A 622 34.76 6.16 -18.48
N ASN A 623 33.86 6.26 -17.49
CA ASN A 623 32.58 6.97 -17.60
C ASN A 623 31.77 6.44 -18.80
N SER A 624 31.47 5.14 -18.78
CA SER A 624 30.74 4.52 -19.88
C SER A 624 29.81 3.40 -19.41
N PHE A 625 28.71 3.21 -20.15
CA PHE A 625 27.86 2.05 -19.99
C PHE A 625 28.53 0.83 -20.62
N VAL A 626 28.72 -0.23 -19.81
CA VAL A 626 29.39 -1.45 -20.23
C VAL A 626 28.45 -2.65 -20.13
N ASN A 627 28.47 -3.46 -21.18
CA ASN A 627 27.69 -4.68 -21.29
C ASN A 627 28.53 -5.87 -20.81
N GLY A 628 28.73 -5.95 -19.49
CA GLY A 628 29.53 -7.00 -18.86
C GLY A 628 29.18 -7.13 -17.38
N GLY A 629 29.26 -8.34 -16.85
CA GLY A 629 28.96 -8.63 -15.44
C GLY A 629 27.47 -8.73 -15.08
N ILE A 630 26.57 -8.78 -16.08
CA ILE A 630 25.13 -9.03 -15.90
C ILE A 630 24.80 -10.37 -16.54
N ASP A 631 24.13 -11.23 -15.79
CA ASP A 631 23.67 -12.55 -16.20
C ASP A 631 22.19 -12.79 -15.83
N SER A 632 21.68 -14.00 -16.09
CA SER A 632 20.27 -14.33 -15.85
C SER A 632 19.81 -14.21 -14.39
N ILE A 633 20.72 -14.28 -13.42
CA ILE A 633 20.38 -14.21 -11.99
C ILE A 633 20.63 -12.82 -11.38
N SER A 634 21.28 -11.93 -12.14
CA SER A 634 21.63 -10.58 -11.71
C SER A 634 20.38 -9.76 -11.36
N SER A 635 20.41 -9.16 -10.17
CA SER A 635 19.34 -8.32 -9.62
C SER A 635 19.84 -6.90 -9.43
N PHE A 636 18.92 -5.93 -9.33
CA PHE A 636 19.28 -4.58 -8.97
C PHE A 636 19.94 -4.59 -7.59
N GLU A 637 21.17 -4.09 -7.50
CA GLU A 637 21.78 -3.76 -6.22
C GLU A 637 21.07 -2.53 -5.61
N VAL A 638 20.81 -2.56 -4.31
CA VAL A 638 20.08 -1.49 -3.60
C VAL A 638 20.85 -0.16 -3.74
N GLY A 639 20.18 0.88 -4.24
CA GLY A 639 20.75 2.21 -4.46
C GLY A 639 21.67 2.35 -5.68
N ARG A 640 21.97 1.27 -6.42
CA ARG A 640 22.63 1.35 -7.72
C ARG A 640 21.60 1.42 -8.85
N ALA A 641 21.95 2.12 -9.92
CA ALA A 641 21.14 2.15 -11.12
C ALA A 641 21.82 1.42 -12.28
N TYR A 642 21.02 1.00 -13.26
CA TYR A 642 21.44 0.23 -14.42
C TYR A 642 20.86 0.84 -15.69
N GLY A 643 21.66 0.83 -16.77
CA GLY A 643 21.18 1.17 -18.10
C GLY A 643 20.45 -0.01 -18.72
N ILE A 644 19.25 0.22 -19.25
CA ILE A 644 18.40 -0.82 -19.85
C ILE A 644 17.91 -0.32 -21.19
N ARG A 645 18.19 -1.04 -22.27
CA ARG A 645 17.60 -0.68 -23.57
C ARG A 645 16.12 -1.00 -23.59
N THR A 646 15.33 -0.25 -24.33
CA THR A 646 13.90 -0.54 -24.54
C THR A 646 13.67 -1.99 -24.99
N PRO A 647 12.49 -2.57 -24.70
CA PRO A 647 12.07 -3.84 -25.26
C PRO A 647 12.34 -3.98 -26.76
N ASN A 648 12.75 -5.17 -27.21
CA ASN A 648 13.17 -5.38 -28.59
C ASN A 648 12.00 -5.36 -29.60
N ASP A 649 10.77 -5.43 -29.11
CA ASP A 649 9.52 -5.31 -29.85
C ASP A 649 9.00 -3.86 -29.96
N PHE A 650 9.69 -2.88 -29.35
CA PHE A 650 9.42 -1.47 -29.64
C PHE A 650 9.72 -1.15 -31.10
N THR A 651 9.08 -0.10 -31.62
CA THR A 651 9.27 0.37 -33.00
C THR A 651 9.88 1.77 -33.02
N VAL A 652 10.04 2.35 -34.21
CA VAL A 652 10.47 3.75 -34.36
C VAL A 652 9.40 4.76 -33.92
N ILE A 653 8.18 4.30 -33.64
CA ILE A 653 7.10 5.11 -33.08
C ILE A 653 7.27 5.14 -31.55
N PRO A 654 7.27 6.32 -30.91
CA PRO A 654 7.38 6.42 -29.45
C PRO A 654 6.28 5.65 -28.71
N GLN A 655 6.67 4.88 -27.70
CA GLN A 655 5.82 4.00 -26.89
C GLN A 655 6.21 4.14 -25.41
N ILE A 656 5.24 4.05 -24.50
CA ILE A 656 5.50 4.07 -23.05
C ILE A 656 5.97 2.69 -22.58
N PHE A 657 7.11 2.63 -21.90
CA PHE A 657 7.51 1.42 -21.16
C PHE A 657 6.81 1.41 -19.81
N LYS A 658 6.22 0.27 -19.45
CA LYS A 658 5.58 0.03 -18.15
C LYS A 658 6.39 -1.01 -17.39
N GLY A 659 7.09 -0.56 -16.34
CA GLY A 659 7.89 -1.42 -15.47
C GLY A 659 7.13 -1.75 -14.19
N VAL A 660 7.39 -2.93 -13.63
CA VAL A 660 6.87 -3.33 -12.32
C VAL A 660 7.99 -3.95 -11.50
N PHE A 661 8.47 -3.22 -10.49
CA PHE A 661 9.38 -3.74 -9.49
C PHE A 661 8.62 -4.62 -8.50
N LYS A 662 9.17 -5.78 -8.15
CA LYS A 662 8.58 -6.79 -7.28
C LYS A 662 9.60 -7.27 -6.26
N GLY A 663 9.26 -7.13 -4.99
CA GLY A 663 10.10 -7.54 -3.88
C GLY A 663 9.71 -6.86 -2.58
N PRO A 664 10.39 -7.15 -1.47
CA PRO A 664 10.22 -6.40 -0.22
C PRO A 664 10.62 -4.95 -0.45
N LEU A 665 9.84 -4.00 0.06
CA LEU A 665 10.09 -2.57 -0.12
C LEU A 665 11.37 -2.15 0.61
N ASN A 666 12.22 -1.38 -0.06
CA ASN A 666 13.40 -0.81 0.58
C ASN A 666 12.97 0.30 1.56
N ASN A 667 13.54 0.25 2.76
CA ASN A 667 13.38 1.27 3.80
C ASN A 667 14.73 1.47 4.52
N ASP A 668 14.76 2.41 5.47
CA ASP A 668 15.93 2.75 6.27
C ASP A 668 17.12 3.30 5.46
N GLU A 669 18.23 3.57 6.14
CA GLU A 669 19.45 4.10 5.53
C GLU A 669 20.04 3.10 4.52
N VAL A 670 20.22 3.54 3.28
CA VAL A 670 20.86 2.77 2.21
C VAL A 670 22.27 3.30 1.97
N LYS A 671 23.25 2.39 1.93
CA LYS A 671 24.67 2.69 1.68
C LYS A 671 25.10 2.19 0.32
N VAL A 672 25.71 3.06 -0.47
CA VAL A 672 26.25 2.70 -1.79
C VAL A 672 27.71 3.13 -1.88
N THR A 673 28.62 2.16 -1.91
CA THR A 673 30.05 2.45 -2.09
C THR A 673 30.32 2.99 -3.50
N ILE A 674 30.98 4.14 -3.57
CA ILE A 674 31.40 4.82 -4.80
C ILE A 674 32.93 4.85 -4.93
N SER A 675 33.41 5.00 -6.17
CA SER A 675 34.83 5.08 -6.50
C SER A 675 35.19 6.44 -7.11
N SER A 676 36.33 6.99 -6.72
CA SER A 676 36.93 8.18 -7.34
C SER A 676 38.02 7.82 -8.36
N SER A 677 38.09 6.56 -8.81
CA SER A 677 39.08 6.09 -9.78
C SER A 677 38.75 6.56 -11.20
N GLY A 678 39.79 6.86 -12.00
CA GLY A 678 39.61 7.34 -13.37
C GLY A 678 38.90 8.69 -13.40
N LEU A 679 37.79 8.77 -14.13
CA LEU A 679 36.96 9.99 -14.17
C LEU A 679 36.05 10.15 -12.94
N GLY A 680 35.91 9.11 -12.10
CA GLY A 680 35.24 9.20 -10.80
C GLY A 680 33.72 9.35 -10.86
N PHE A 681 33.09 9.17 -12.03
CA PHE A 681 31.64 9.20 -12.15
C PHE A 681 31.02 7.87 -11.71
N ASN A 682 29.92 7.90 -10.96
CA ASN A 682 29.26 6.72 -10.43
C ASN A 682 27.78 6.79 -10.74
N LEU A 683 27.22 5.72 -11.28
CA LEU A 683 25.79 5.60 -11.52
C LEU A 683 25.09 5.02 -10.29
N ILE A 684 24.21 5.82 -9.71
CA ILE A 684 23.40 5.49 -8.54
C ILE A 684 21.93 5.80 -8.86
N GLY A 685 21.01 5.53 -7.95
CA GLY A 685 19.62 5.92 -8.14
C GLY A 685 18.81 5.88 -6.88
N ASN A 686 17.62 6.46 -6.95
CA ASN A 686 16.70 6.53 -5.82
C ASN A 686 16.29 5.10 -5.38
N PRO A 687 16.70 4.65 -4.17
CA PRO A 687 16.39 3.32 -3.69
C PRO A 687 15.01 3.20 -3.05
N TYR A 688 14.24 4.30 -2.94
CA TYR A 688 12.98 4.35 -2.21
C TYR A 688 11.76 4.48 -3.14
N PRO A 689 10.58 4.02 -2.71
CA PRO A 689 9.30 4.28 -3.36
C PRO A 689 8.78 5.71 -3.10
N SER A 690 9.67 6.68 -2.94
CA SER A 690 9.33 8.08 -2.68
C SER A 690 10.26 9.03 -3.38
N LEU A 691 9.84 10.29 -3.52
CA LEU A 691 10.73 11.38 -3.93
C LEU A 691 11.89 11.57 -2.93
N ILE A 692 13.05 11.99 -3.44
CA ILE A 692 14.23 12.39 -2.66
C ILE A 692 14.55 13.85 -2.95
N ASP A 693 14.86 14.62 -1.90
CA ASP A 693 15.44 15.96 -2.00
C ASP A 693 16.95 15.88 -2.27
N LEU A 694 17.36 16.37 -3.45
CA LEU A 694 18.75 16.39 -3.90
C LEU A 694 19.62 17.35 -3.10
N ASP A 695 19.08 18.48 -2.61
CA ASP A 695 19.86 19.41 -1.79
C ASP A 695 20.20 18.78 -0.45
N ALA A 696 19.23 18.12 0.20
CA ALA A 696 19.48 17.35 1.41
C ALA A 696 20.47 16.20 1.16
N PHE A 697 20.34 15.51 0.02
CA PHE A 697 21.28 14.46 -0.39
C PHE A 697 22.72 14.99 -0.53
N PHE A 698 22.93 16.15 -1.15
CA PHE A 698 24.25 16.74 -1.32
C PHE A 698 24.85 17.28 -0.02
N GLU A 699 24.04 17.75 0.92
CA GLU A 699 24.50 18.17 2.24
C GLU A 699 25.01 17.00 3.10
N GLU A 700 24.37 15.84 3.02
CA GLU A 700 24.84 14.61 3.69
C GLU A 700 26.11 14.07 3.01
N ASN A 701 26.14 14.06 1.67
CA ASN A 701 27.19 13.41 0.90
C ASN A 701 28.28 14.38 0.42
N LYS A 702 29.01 15.00 1.35
CA LYS A 702 30.01 16.07 1.02
C LYS A 702 31.25 15.60 0.24
N HIS A 703 31.40 14.30 0.01
CA HIS A 703 32.54 13.68 -0.68
C HIS A 703 32.32 13.49 -2.19
N ILE A 704 31.20 14.00 -2.73
CA ILE A 704 30.91 14.10 -4.17
C ILE A 704 30.81 15.56 -4.61
N ASP A 705 30.93 15.81 -5.91
CA ASP A 705 30.44 17.05 -6.52
C ASP A 705 28.91 17.07 -6.37
N ALA A 706 28.34 18.19 -5.94
CA ALA A 706 26.91 18.30 -5.68
C ALA A 706 26.16 18.56 -6.99
N SER A 707 26.25 17.62 -7.92
CA SER A 707 25.62 17.68 -9.23
C SER A 707 25.04 16.32 -9.59
N ALA A 708 23.76 16.30 -9.94
CA ALA A 708 23.06 15.11 -10.41
C ALA A 708 22.90 15.18 -11.93
N TYR A 709 23.44 14.19 -12.64
CA TYR A 709 23.33 14.07 -14.10
C TYR A 709 22.27 13.02 -14.42
N ILE A 710 21.13 13.45 -14.95
CA ILE A 710 19.93 12.63 -15.18
C ILE A 710 19.79 12.36 -16.67
N TYR A 711 19.62 11.09 -17.05
CA TYR A 711 19.56 10.67 -18.44
C TYR A 711 18.12 10.75 -18.99
N VAL A 712 17.89 11.53 -20.05
CA VAL A 712 16.53 11.94 -20.47
C VAL A 712 16.16 11.59 -21.92
N ASN A 713 17.02 10.91 -22.69
CA ASN A 713 16.82 10.58 -24.12
C ASN A 713 16.41 11.77 -25.01
N ALA A 714 16.95 12.95 -24.74
CA ALA A 714 16.61 14.19 -25.45
C ALA A 714 17.03 14.20 -26.94
N ASN A 715 18.16 13.58 -27.26
CA ASN A 715 18.81 13.68 -28.56
C ASN A 715 18.82 12.33 -29.29
N ASP A 716 18.45 12.34 -30.58
CA ASP A 716 18.50 11.14 -31.44
C ASP A 716 19.95 10.68 -31.67
N PHE A 717 20.13 9.37 -31.80
CA PHE A 717 21.40 8.74 -32.20
C PHE A 717 21.62 8.84 -33.72
N ASP A 718 22.79 9.32 -34.14
CA ASP A 718 23.22 9.31 -35.55
C ASP A 718 24.00 8.02 -35.84
N GLU A 719 23.33 7.04 -36.47
CA GLU A 719 23.91 5.73 -36.78
C GLU A 719 25.12 5.79 -37.71
N ILE A 720 25.22 6.81 -38.58
CA ILE A 720 26.32 6.95 -39.54
C ILE A 720 27.59 7.40 -38.81
N LYS A 721 27.45 8.28 -37.83
CA LYS A 721 28.57 8.81 -37.03
C LYS A 721 28.86 7.99 -35.78
N GLY A 722 27.92 7.15 -35.35
CA GLY A 722 28.04 6.34 -34.14
C GLY A 722 27.97 7.16 -32.86
N GLU A 723 27.31 8.31 -32.87
CA GLU A 723 27.22 9.24 -31.73
C GLU A 723 25.84 9.91 -31.65
N TYR A 724 25.48 10.43 -30.48
CA TYR A 724 24.27 11.24 -30.31
C TYR A 724 24.47 12.65 -30.86
N LYS A 725 23.40 13.25 -31.40
CA LYS A 725 23.45 14.65 -31.90
C LYS A 725 23.78 15.67 -30.82
N GLY A 726 23.51 15.36 -29.56
CA GLY A 726 23.75 16.20 -28.38
C GLY A 726 23.84 15.34 -27.13
N SER A 727 24.03 15.99 -25.96
CA SER A 727 24.05 15.29 -24.68
C SER A 727 22.65 14.74 -24.34
N ASN A 728 22.57 13.54 -23.76
CA ASN A 728 21.31 13.02 -23.23
C ASN A 728 21.17 13.23 -21.72
N TYR A 729 22.02 14.07 -21.13
CA TYR A 729 21.98 14.35 -19.69
C TYR A 729 21.51 15.77 -19.42
N ALA A 730 20.46 15.87 -18.61
CA ALA A 730 20.13 17.10 -17.91
C ALA A 730 20.85 17.12 -16.56
N VAL A 731 21.21 18.30 -16.07
CA VAL A 731 22.03 18.42 -14.86
C VAL A 731 21.36 19.37 -13.87
N TYR A 732 21.35 18.98 -12.60
CA TYR A 732 20.86 19.80 -11.50
C TYR A 732 21.95 19.94 -10.42
N ASN A 733 22.10 21.14 -9.88
CA ASN A 733 22.76 21.42 -8.61
C ASN A 733 22.03 22.57 -7.88
N LYS A 734 22.57 23.00 -6.73
CA LYS A 734 21.98 24.06 -5.91
C LYS A 734 21.91 25.43 -6.59
N LEU A 735 22.75 25.67 -7.62
CA LEU A 735 22.68 26.89 -8.43
C LEU A 735 21.51 26.86 -9.40
N GLY A 736 21.11 25.68 -9.88
CA GLY A 736 20.00 25.51 -10.81
C GLY A 736 20.18 24.30 -11.72
N ALA A 737 19.50 24.33 -12.86
CA ALA A 737 19.48 23.23 -13.80
C ALA A 737 19.86 23.65 -15.23
N VAL A 738 20.40 22.71 -16.00
CA VAL A 738 20.54 22.79 -17.45
C VAL A 738 19.85 21.60 -18.11
N SER A 739 19.12 21.84 -19.18
CA SER A 739 18.43 20.81 -19.96
C SER A 739 19.38 20.18 -20.99
N ALA A 740 19.08 18.93 -21.35
CA ALA A 740 19.83 18.18 -22.37
C ALA A 740 19.56 18.67 -23.80
N ASP A 741 18.40 19.29 -24.02
CA ASP A 741 17.96 19.88 -25.28
C ASP A 741 17.05 21.10 -25.04
N ASN A 742 16.42 21.58 -26.11
CA ASN A 742 15.46 22.68 -26.07
C ASN A 742 14.00 22.19 -25.90
N SER A 743 13.77 20.93 -25.48
CA SER A 743 12.47 20.24 -25.58
C SER A 743 11.74 19.98 -24.25
N SER A 744 12.07 20.74 -23.19
CA SER A 744 11.28 21.02 -21.97
C SER A 744 11.56 20.25 -20.68
N PHE A 745 12.36 19.18 -20.66
CA PHE A 745 12.73 18.56 -19.38
C PHE A 745 13.82 19.39 -18.68
N VAL A 746 13.45 20.01 -17.56
CA VAL A 746 14.36 20.70 -16.65
C VAL A 746 14.30 19.97 -15.30
N PRO A 747 15.41 19.40 -14.82
CA PRO A 747 15.42 18.71 -13.54
C PRO A 747 15.19 19.70 -12.39
N THR A 748 14.54 19.23 -11.34
CA THR A 748 14.26 20.00 -10.12
C THR A 748 15.15 19.52 -8.98
N SER A 749 14.98 20.10 -7.79
CA SER A 749 15.59 19.58 -6.55
C SER A 749 15.07 18.21 -6.15
N PHE A 750 14.08 17.65 -6.84
CA PHE A 750 13.45 16.38 -6.50
C PHE A 750 13.85 15.27 -7.48
N LEU A 751 14.30 14.15 -6.93
CA LEU A 751 14.60 12.93 -7.65
C LEU A 751 13.43 11.96 -7.54
N ASN A 752 12.87 11.56 -8.68
CA ASN A 752 11.70 10.67 -8.74
C ASN A 752 11.99 9.25 -8.22
N THR A 753 10.93 8.54 -7.84
CA THR A 753 10.98 7.11 -7.51
C THR A 753 11.68 6.33 -8.62
N SER A 754 12.65 5.49 -8.25
CA SER A 754 13.43 4.64 -9.17
C SER A 754 14.31 5.36 -10.19
N GLU A 755 14.38 6.69 -10.20
CA GLU A 755 15.20 7.45 -11.15
C GLU A 755 16.70 7.21 -10.89
N GLY A 756 17.44 6.87 -11.94
CA GLY A 756 18.89 6.73 -11.89
C GLY A 756 19.60 8.02 -12.33
N PHE A 757 20.69 8.34 -11.66
CA PHE A 757 21.49 9.54 -11.91
C PHE A 757 22.97 9.28 -11.67
N VAL A 758 23.81 10.02 -12.37
CA VAL A 758 25.26 9.95 -12.19
C VAL A 758 25.69 11.06 -11.22
N VAL A 759 26.65 10.74 -10.35
CA VAL A 759 27.36 11.69 -9.49
C VAL A 759 28.87 11.52 -9.65
N LYS A 760 29.66 12.55 -9.34
CA LYS A 760 31.12 12.47 -9.40
C LYS A 760 31.73 12.43 -8.01
N ALA A 761 32.52 11.40 -7.73
CA ALA A 761 33.21 11.21 -6.46
C ALA A 761 34.50 12.01 -6.41
N ASN A 762 34.64 12.85 -5.40
CA ASN A 762 35.90 13.52 -5.06
C ASN A 762 36.80 12.59 -4.24
N ILE A 763 36.19 11.77 -3.40
CA ILE A 763 36.86 10.77 -2.56
C ILE A 763 36.01 9.50 -2.59
N ALA A 764 36.66 8.34 -2.74
CA ALA A 764 35.99 7.04 -2.61
C ALA A 764 35.46 6.86 -1.17
N ASN A 765 34.15 6.71 -1.03
CA ASN A 765 33.45 6.50 0.24
C ASN A 765 32.05 5.91 -0.03
N ASP A 766 31.23 5.73 1.00
CA ASP A 766 29.83 5.36 0.86
C ASP A 766 28.94 6.60 0.71
N ILE A 767 28.08 6.58 -0.32
CA ILE A 767 26.89 7.44 -0.39
C ILE A 767 25.87 6.94 0.63
N LEU A 768 25.29 7.87 1.38
CA LEU A 768 24.19 7.63 2.30
C LEU A 768 22.90 8.20 1.71
N PHE A 769 21.91 7.33 1.52
CA PHE A 769 20.52 7.73 1.40
C PHE A 769 19.87 7.57 2.76
N THR A 770 19.31 8.64 3.32
CA THR A 770 18.67 8.64 4.64
C THR A 770 17.19 8.93 4.54
N ASN A 771 16.43 8.60 5.58
CA ASN A 771 14.99 8.84 5.60
C ASN A 771 14.64 10.34 5.57
N ASP A 772 15.52 11.19 6.11
CA ASP A 772 15.31 12.64 6.19
C ASP A 772 15.34 13.32 4.82
N MET A 773 15.86 12.63 3.79
CA MET A 773 15.87 13.13 2.41
C MET A 773 14.55 12.82 1.67
N ARG A 774 13.68 11.97 2.21
CA ARG A 774 12.43 11.56 1.55
C ARG A 774 11.37 12.63 1.78
N ILE A 775 10.72 13.06 0.70
CA ILE A 775 9.79 14.19 0.75
C ILE A 775 8.42 13.82 0.17
N SER A 776 7.43 14.63 0.52
CA SER A 776 6.06 14.46 0.03
C SER A 776 5.95 14.80 -1.45
N ASN A 777 5.10 14.08 -2.19
CA ASN A 777 4.75 14.41 -3.57
C ASN A 777 3.79 15.62 -3.68
N LYS A 778 3.38 16.19 -2.54
CA LYS A 778 2.58 17.41 -2.45
C LYS A 778 3.42 18.67 -2.33
N VAL A 779 4.74 18.53 -2.17
CA VAL A 779 5.63 19.68 -2.23
C VAL A 779 5.55 20.23 -3.65
N ASP A 780 5.03 21.44 -3.76
CA ASP A 780 4.88 22.11 -5.05
C ASP A 780 6.25 22.30 -5.68
N SER A 781 6.51 21.57 -6.78
CA SER A 781 7.73 21.68 -7.57
C SER A 781 7.91 23.06 -8.22
N SER A 782 6.87 23.91 -8.20
CA SER A 782 6.94 25.32 -8.61
C SER A 782 7.29 26.29 -7.48
N LEU A 783 7.30 25.87 -6.20
CA LEU A 783 7.59 26.72 -5.04
C LEU A 783 9.06 26.79 -4.62
N VAL A 784 9.98 26.13 -5.33
CA VAL A 784 11.43 26.19 -5.02
C VAL A 784 12.21 26.88 -6.13
N VAL A 785 12.04 28.18 -6.26
CA VAL A 785 13.18 29.06 -6.48
C VAL A 785 12.92 30.36 -5.73
N ASN A 786 13.36 30.43 -4.47
CA ASN A 786 13.58 31.74 -3.88
C ASN A 786 14.77 32.37 -4.63
N THR A 787 14.49 33.24 -5.60
CA THR A 787 15.52 33.95 -6.37
C THR A 787 16.16 35.10 -5.61
N ASN A 788 15.73 35.37 -4.35
CA ASN A 788 16.40 36.38 -3.53
C ASN A 788 17.86 35.96 -3.27
N GLY A 789 18.80 36.78 -3.73
CA GLY A 789 20.24 36.48 -3.62
C GLY A 789 20.79 35.58 -4.73
N LEU A 790 20.07 35.42 -5.84
CA LEU A 790 20.50 34.68 -7.03
C LEU A 790 20.42 35.56 -8.28
N ASP A 791 21.57 35.82 -8.90
CA ASP A 791 21.66 36.49 -10.21
C ASP A 791 22.13 35.48 -11.25
N ARG A 792 21.24 35.03 -12.14
CA ARG A 792 21.56 33.91 -13.06
C ARG A 792 21.18 34.24 -14.48
N TYR A 793 21.86 33.60 -15.44
CA TYR A 793 21.43 33.56 -16.81
C TYR A 793 21.88 32.27 -17.51
N TRP A 794 21.14 31.90 -18.55
CA TRP A 794 21.40 30.71 -19.34
C TRP A 794 21.70 31.07 -20.79
N LEU A 795 22.76 30.49 -21.34
CA LEU A 795 23.08 30.62 -22.76
C LEU A 795 22.78 29.30 -23.48
N GLY A 796 22.10 29.40 -24.61
CA GLY A 796 21.88 28.29 -25.53
C GLY A 796 22.87 28.35 -26.68
N PHE A 797 23.34 27.18 -27.12
CA PHE A 797 24.20 27.03 -28.29
C PHE A 797 23.61 26.01 -29.25
N LYS A 798 23.33 26.44 -30.47
CA LYS A 798 22.58 25.67 -31.47
C LYS A 798 23.33 25.56 -32.79
N ASP A 799 23.44 24.34 -33.31
CA ASP A 799 23.79 24.07 -34.71
C ASP A 799 22.54 24.31 -35.58
N ILE A 800 22.57 25.28 -36.49
CA ILE A 800 21.42 25.60 -37.35
C ILE A 800 21.08 24.44 -38.30
N LYS A 801 22.07 23.68 -38.75
CA LYS A 801 21.86 22.64 -39.76
C LYS A 801 21.40 21.34 -39.12
N ASN A 802 22.10 20.88 -38.09
CA ASN A 802 21.80 19.58 -37.47
C ASN A 802 20.83 19.69 -36.29
N GLN A 803 20.50 20.91 -35.86
CA GLN A 803 19.59 21.22 -34.76
C GLN A 803 20.08 20.71 -33.38
N SER A 804 21.33 20.26 -33.28
CA SER A 804 22.00 19.95 -32.02
C SER A 804 21.99 21.17 -31.10
N PHE A 805 21.72 20.95 -29.82
CA PHE A 805 21.59 22.00 -28.82
C PHE A 805 22.38 21.67 -27.55
N SER A 806 22.85 22.71 -26.87
CA SER A 806 23.42 22.63 -25.53
C SER A 806 23.11 23.90 -24.76
N GLN A 807 23.13 23.82 -23.44
CA GLN A 807 22.87 24.93 -22.53
C GLN A 807 23.98 25.02 -21.49
N VAL A 808 24.31 26.26 -21.11
CA VAL A 808 25.20 26.56 -19.98
C VAL A 808 24.51 27.56 -19.04
N LEU A 809 24.67 27.34 -17.73
CA LEU A 809 24.17 28.20 -16.65
C LEU A 809 25.35 28.93 -16.00
N ILE A 810 25.25 30.26 -15.91
CA ILE A 810 26.17 31.09 -15.14
C ILE A 810 25.36 31.83 -14.09
N GLY A 811 25.81 31.79 -12.84
CA GLY A 811 25.11 32.45 -11.76
C GLY A 811 26.01 32.98 -10.66
N TYR A 812 25.59 34.08 -10.05
CA TYR A 812 26.22 34.70 -8.89
C TYR A 812 25.31 34.42 -7.69
N VAL A 813 25.87 33.76 -6.68
CA VAL A 813 25.13 33.24 -5.52
C VAL A 813 25.91 33.45 -4.23
N GLU A 814 25.22 33.73 -3.13
CA GLU A 814 25.85 33.81 -1.82
C GLU A 814 26.62 32.52 -1.49
N GLY A 815 27.90 32.65 -1.14
CA GLY A 815 28.81 31.53 -0.91
C GLY A 815 29.52 30.99 -2.15
N GLY A 816 29.18 31.46 -3.36
CA GLY A 816 29.93 31.21 -4.57
C GLY A 816 31.26 31.98 -4.62
N THR A 817 32.21 31.48 -5.41
CA THR A 817 33.54 32.04 -5.63
C THR A 817 33.88 32.05 -7.12
N ASP A 818 34.98 32.69 -7.51
CA ASP A 818 35.50 32.59 -8.89
C ASP A 818 36.34 31.32 -9.12
N GLY A 819 36.46 30.48 -8.09
CA GLY A 819 37.11 29.16 -8.12
C GLY A 819 36.13 28.04 -8.39
N VAL A 820 36.53 26.80 -8.06
CA VAL A 820 35.65 25.63 -8.21
C VAL A 820 34.84 25.44 -6.92
N ASP A 821 33.51 25.53 -7.04
CA ASP A 821 32.55 25.41 -5.95
C ASP A 821 31.72 24.14 -6.04
N ARG A 822 31.93 23.22 -5.10
CA ARG A 822 31.25 21.91 -5.05
C ARG A 822 29.73 21.99 -5.23
N LEU A 823 29.09 23.00 -4.61
CA LEU A 823 27.64 23.17 -4.56
C LEU A 823 27.05 23.83 -5.81
N TYR A 824 27.87 24.60 -6.54
CA TYR A 824 27.40 25.53 -7.56
C TYR A 824 27.99 25.27 -8.94
N ASP A 825 29.03 24.43 -9.04
CA ASP A 825 29.65 24.05 -10.31
C ASP A 825 29.33 22.62 -10.72
N ALA A 826 29.11 22.42 -12.03
CA ALA A 826 28.92 21.11 -12.62
C ALA A 826 29.83 20.94 -13.85
N SER A 827 30.80 20.03 -13.77
CA SER A 827 31.68 19.69 -14.91
C SER A 827 30.91 18.97 -16.02
N ILE A 828 31.42 18.96 -17.26
CA ILE A 828 30.82 18.13 -18.32
C ILE A 828 30.99 16.64 -18.02
N LEU A 829 30.00 15.83 -18.40
CA LEU A 829 30.10 14.37 -18.30
C LEU A 829 30.98 13.78 -19.42
N THR A 830 30.97 14.35 -20.63
CA THR A 830 31.82 13.86 -21.74
C THR A 830 32.47 15.01 -22.50
N GLU A 831 33.76 14.92 -22.79
CA GLU A 831 34.51 15.96 -23.54
C GLU A 831 34.18 16.01 -25.04
N ASN A 832 33.45 15.01 -25.55
CA ASN A 832 33.21 14.80 -26.97
C ASN A 832 31.85 15.29 -27.47
N SER A 833 30.96 15.81 -26.63
CA SER A 833 29.68 16.38 -27.10
C SER A 833 29.88 17.75 -27.75
N ILE A 834 29.10 18.07 -28.80
CA ILE A 834 28.87 19.47 -29.20
C ILE A 834 28.36 20.21 -27.96
N GLY A 835 28.96 21.34 -27.62
CA GLY A 835 28.58 22.02 -26.39
C GLY A 835 29.20 23.38 -26.23
N LEU A 836 28.44 24.32 -25.68
CA LEU A 836 28.94 25.55 -25.07
C LEU A 836 29.08 25.31 -23.57
N THR A 837 30.21 25.72 -23.01
CA THR A 837 30.57 25.57 -21.60
C THR A 837 31.30 26.84 -21.15
N THR A 838 31.35 27.10 -19.86
CA THR A 838 32.34 28.05 -19.34
C THR A 838 33.69 27.34 -19.20
N LEU A 839 34.77 28.12 -19.17
CA LEU A 839 36.12 27.62 -19.01
C LEU A 839 36.78 28.18 -17.75
N LEU A 840 36.93 27.34 -16.73
CA LEU A 840 37.54 27.68 -15.45
C LEU A 840 38.84 26.89 -15.28
N HIS A 841 39.98 27.60 -15.20
CA HIS A 841 41.33 27.00 -15.13
C HIS A 841 41.61 25.95 -16.22
N GLY A 842 41.04 26.12 -17.42
CA GLY A 842 41.19 25.17 -18.53
C GLY A 842 40.24 23.97 -18.49
N HIS A 843 39.36 23.90 -17.50
CA HIS A 843 38.36 22.84 -17.36
C HIS A 843 36.95 23.35 -17.73
N PRO A 844 36.16 22.58 -18.49
CA PRO A 844 34.83 22.97 -18.95
C PRO A 844 33.73 22.68 -17.93
N TYR A 845 32.81 23.65 -17.75
CA TYR A 845 31.66 23.54 -16.85
C TYR A 845 30.33 23.87 -17.55
N LEU A 846 29.28 23.11 -17.23
CA LEU A 846 27.89 23.31 -17.70
C LEU A 846 27.11 24.26 -16.79
N ILE A 847 27.43 24.22 -15.50
CA ILE A 847 26.89 25.12 -14.50
C ILE A 847 28.10 25.72 -13.80
N GLN A 848 28.14 27.05 -13.69
CA GLN A 848 29.20 27.74 -12.96
C GLN A 848 28.63 28.77 -11.99
N GLY A 849 28.93 28.57 -10.71
CA GLY A 849 28.75 29.55 -9.65
C GLY A 849 29.89 30.58 -9.67
N ARG A 850 29.56 31.81 -9.30
CA ARG A 850 30.50 32.94 -9.26
C ARG A 850 30.29 33.78 -8.00
N SER A 851 31.28 34.60 -7.68
CA SER A 851 31.31 35.41 -6.45
C SER A 851 30.12 36.39 -6.38
N PHE A 852 29.32 36.31 -5.32
CA PHE A 852 28.23 37.25 -5.04
C PHE A 852 28.67 38.36 -4.07
N PRO A 853 28.20 39.62 -4.21
CA PRO A 853 27.26 40.11 -5.24
C PRO A 853 27.90 40.26 -6.63
N PHE A 854 27.05 40.23 -7.67
CA PHE A 854 27.45 40.43 -9.06
C PHE A 854 28.32 41.69 -9.27
N SER A 855 29.36 41.57 -10.10
CA SER A 855 30.26 42.67 -10.48
C SER A 855 30.28 42.87 -12.00
N LYS A 856 30.06 44.11 -12.45
CA LYS A 856 30.09 44.45 -13.88
C LYS A 856 31.45 44.30 -14.55
N ASN A 857 32.53 44.31 -13.76
CA ASN A 857 33.90 44.11 -14.25
C ASN A 857 34.26 42.64 -14.48
N ASP A 858 33.39 41.72 -14.05
CA ASP A 858 33.64 40.31 -14.19
C ASP A 858 33.63 39.86 -15.66
N LYS A 859 34.32 38.75 -15.92
CA LYS A 859 34.47 38.19 -17.26
C LYS A 859 34.38 36.67 -17.19
N VAL A 860 33.62 36.10 -18.11
CA VAL A 860 33.43 34.65 -18.18
C VAL A 860 33.90 34.13 -19.54
N ASN A 861 34.98 33.35 -19.53
CA ASN A 861 35.47 32.70 -20.73
C ASN A 861 34.55 31.55 -21.12
N LEU A 862 34.23 31.48 -22.41
CA LEU A 862 33.40 30.42 -22.96
C LEU A 862 34.24 29.50 -23.85
N ARG A 863 34.02 28.20 -23.68
CA ARG A 863 34.52 27.15 -24.56
C ARG A 863 33.38 26.58 -25.37
N PHE A 864 33.58 26.37 -26.67
CA PHE A 864 32.61 25.66 -27.50
C PHE A 864 33.25 24.60 -28.40
N VAL A 865 32.51 23.52 -28.64
CA VAL A 865 32.93 22.37 -29.46
C VAL A 865 32.03 22.24 -30.69
N VAL A 866 32.64 22.19 -31.87
CA VAL A 866 31.96 22.09 -33.17
C VAL A 866 32.38 20.79 -33.87
N LYS A 867 31.41 19.95 -34.21
CA LYS A 867 31.65 18.66 -34.90
C LYS A 867 31.45 18.72 -36.41
N GLN A 868 30.75 19.73 -36.91
CA GLN A 868 30.57 19.97 -38.35
C GLN A 868 30.71 21.45 -38.65
N SER A 869 31.39 21.80 -39.75
CA SER A 869 31.46 23.19 -40.18
C SER A 869 30.09 23.71 -40.62
N GLY A 870 29.76 24.95 -40.24
CA GLY A 870 28.44 25.53 -40.49
C GLY A 870 28.14 26.75 -39.63
N ASP A 871 26.89 27.18 -39.68
CA ASP A 871 26.38 28.30 -38.91
C ASP A 871 25.83 27.84 -37.56
N TYR A 872 26.25 28.56 -36.51
CA TYR A 872 25.88 28.35 -35.12
C TYR A 872 25.28 29.62 -34.52
N VAL A 873 24.43 29.43 -33.52
CA VAL A 873 23.78 30.52 -32.78
C VAL A 873 24.09 30.38 -31.30
N ILE A 874 24.51 31.48 -30.67
CA ILE A 874 24.46 31.63 -29.20
C ILE A 874 23.30 32.57 -28.88
N SER A 875 22.44 32.20 -27.93
CA SER A 875 21.28 32.99 -27.52
C SER A 875 21.10 33.01 -26.01
N LEU A 876 20.59 34.12 -25.47
CA LEU A 876 20.11 34.18 -24.09
C LEU A 876 18.77 33.43 -23.98
N LEU A 877 18.65 32.53 -23.01
CA LEU A 877 17.46 31.67 -22.85
C LEU A 877 16.58 32.10 -21.68
N ASN A 878 17.19 32.42 -20.55
CA ASN A 878 16.49 32.82 -19.33
C ASN A 878 17.41 33.68 -18.45
N THR A 879 16.83 34.44 -17.53
CA THR A 879 17.53 35.36 -16.61
C THR A 879 16.78 35.48 -15.29
N ASP A 880 17.53 35.61 -14.20
CA ASP A 880 17.05 35.97 -12.87
C ASP A 880 17.83 37.18 -12.31
N GLY A 881 17.31 37.78 -11.24
CA GLY A 881 18.00 38.82 -10.48
C GLY A 881 18.37 40.04 -11.32
N VAL A 882 19.58 40.57 -11.16
CA VAL A 882 20.04 41.79 -11.85
C VAL A 882 19.97 41.68 -13.38
N PHE A 883 20.11 40.48 -13.96
CA PHE A 883 20.02 40.27 -15.40
C PHE A 883 18.58 40.38 -15.91
N PHE A 884 17.61 39.97 -15.09
CA PHE A 884 16.19 40.22 -15.37
C PHE A 884 15.81 41.69 -15.14
N GLU A 885 16.46 42.36 -14.19
CA GLU A 885 16.23 43.77 -13.85
C GLU A 885 16.90 44.79 -14.81
N GLY A 886 17.57 44.31 -15.87
CA GLY A 886 18.09 45.15 -16.95
C GLY A 886 19.61 45.29 -17.00
N GLN A 887 20.37 44.44 -16.30
CA GLN A 887 21.81 44.32 -16.56
C GLN A 887 22.05 43.59 -17.90
N ASP A 888 22.61 44.30 -18.87
CA ASP A 888 22.96 43.75 -20.17
C ASP A 888 24.13 42.76 -20.10
N ILE A 889 24.10 41.78 -21.00
CA ILE A 889 25.12 40.74 -21.19
C ILE A 889 25.67 40.91 -22.60
N TYR A 890 26.99 40.99 -22.73
CA TYR A 890 27.66 41.14 -24.02
C TYR A 890 28.57 39.93 -24.30
N LEU A 891 28.53 39.45 -25.54
CA LEU A 891 29.43 38.43 -26.05
C LEU A 891 30.51 39.10 -26.90
N LYS A 892 31.77 38.92 -26.50
CA LYS A 892 32.95 39.40 -27.23
C LYS A 892 33.55 38.26 -28.06
N ASP A 893 33.54 38.42 -29.37
CA ASP A 893 34.21 37.52 -30.33
C ASP A 893 35.62 38.06 -30.63
N HIS A 894 36.64 37.41 -30.09
CA HIS A 894 38.04 37.76 -30.27
C HIS A 894 38.53 37.52 -31.71
N TYR A 895 37.90 36.60 -32.43
CA TYR A 895 38.28 36.23 -33.79
C TYR A 895 37.78 37.27 -34.80
N LEU A 896 36.51 37.65 -34.68
CA LEU A 896 35.86 38.66 -35.54
C LEU A 896 36.06 40.09 -35.01
N LYS A 897 36.68 40.25 -33.83
CA LYS A 897 36.91 41.53 -33.14
C LYS A 897 35.62 42.35 -33.01
N ARG A 898 34.53 41.69 -32.61
CA ARG A 898 33.20 42.32 -32.42
C ARG A 898 32.65 42.01 -31.05
N VAL A 899 31.88 42.95 -30.51
CA VAL A 899 31.10 42.81 -29.28
C VAL A 899 29.62 42.91 -29.67
N VAL A 900 28.80 42.01 -29.14
CA VAL A 900 27.35 41.95 -29.40
C VAL A 900 26.60 41.86 -28.08
N CYS A 901 25.57 42.69 -27.91
CA CYS A 901 24.65 42.57 -26.77
C CYS A 901 23.75 41.36 -26.99
N ILE A 902 23.96 40.29 -26.22
CA ILE A 902 23.19 39.06 -26.34
C ILE A 902 21.87 39.13 -25.55
N SER A 903 21.71 40.16 -24.72
CA SER A 903 20.43 40.51 -24.10
C SER A 903 19.39 41.04 -25.11
N GLU A 904 19.83 41.61 -26.23
CA GLU A 904 18.92 42.13 -27.27
C GLU A 904 18.65 41.10 -28.37
N ASP A 905 19.71 40.54 -28.96
CA ASP A 905 19.62 39.66 -30.12
C ASP A 905 20.56 38.45 -30.00
N ALA A 906 20.13 37.31 -30.53
CA ALA A 906 20.98 36.13 -30.65
C ALA A 906 22.16 36.36 -31.61
N TYR A 907 23.29 35.73 -31.32
CA TYR A 907 24.53 35.88 -32.07
C TYR A 907 24.77 34.70 -33.02
N THR A 908 24.62 34.96 -34.33
CA THR A 908 24.92 33.97 -35.38
C THR A 908 26.34 34.12 -35.92
N PHE A 909 27.04 33.00 -36.08
CA PHE A 909 28.40 32.96 -36.63
C PHE A 909 28.70 31.63 -37.33
N TYR A 910 29.63 31.69 -38.28
CA TYR A 910 30.19 30.50 -38.92
C TYR A 910 31.38 29.96 -38.10
N SER A 911 31.49 28.64 -38.01
CA SER A 911 32.64 27.95 -37.42
C SER A 911 33.05 26.72 -38.22
N GLU A 912 34.34 26.44 -38.24
CA GLU A 912 34.90 25.16 -38.68
C GLU A 912 34.84 24.12 -37.56
N VAL A 913 35.07 22.84 -37.91
CA VAL A 913 35.19 21.73 -36.95
C VAL A 913 36.37 21.98 -36.01
N GLY A 914 36.13 21.89 -34.69
CA GLY A 914 37.18 22.11 -33.71
C GLY A 914 36.68 22.32 -32.29
N VAL A 915 37.63 22.56 -31.39
CA VAL A 915 37.43 22.99 -30.01
C VAL A 915 38.03 24.39 -29.90
N PHE A 916 37.26 25.33 -29.34
CA PHE A 916 37.65 26.73 -29.25
C PHE A 916 37.48 27.22 -27.82
N ASP A 917 38.59 27.60 -27.20
CA ASP A 917 38.69 27.94 -25.77
C ASP A 917 38.90 29.44 -25.55
N ASP A 918 39.22 30.20 -26.60
CA ASP A 918 39.70 31.59 -26.54
C ASP A 918 38.95 32.56 -27.46
N ARG A 919 37.92 32.09 -28.17
CA ARG A 919 37.18 32.92 -29.11
C ARG A 919 36.13 33.80 -28.43
N PHE A 920 35.47 33.32 -27.38
CA PHE A 920 34.34 34.00 -26.77
C PHE A 920 34.56 34.31 -25.29
N GLU A 921 34.26 35.55 -24.91
CA GLU A 921 34.29 36.06 -23.54
C GLU A 921 32.96 36.79 -23.29
N ILE A 922 32.29 36.49 -22.18
CA ILE A 922 31.17 37.30 -21.69
C ILE A 922 31.71 38.47 -20.88
N ILE A 923 31.18 39.66 -21.14
CA ILE A 923 31.43 40.89 -20.39
C ILE A 923 30.09 41.57 -20.09
N TYR A 924 30.06 42.46 -19.09
CA TYR A 924 28.81 43.09 -18.61
C TYR A 924 28.81 44.62 -18.73
N GLU A 925 29.87 45.19 -19.32
CA GLU A 925 29.90 46.59 -19.73
C GLU A 925 30.24 46.65 -21.22
N ASP A 926 29.52 47.49 -21.96
CA ASP A 926 29.88 47.77 -23.33
C ASP A 926 31.23 48.50 -23.36
N SER A 927 32.23 47.83 -23.93
CA SER A 927 33.54 48.43 -24.21
C SER A 927 33.48 49.67 -25.13
N LEU A 928 32.34 50.00 -25.75
CA LEU A 928 32.13 51.29 -26.44
C LEU A 928 31.72 52.44 -25.49
N LEU A 929 31.23 52.14 -24.28
CA LEU A 929 30.96 53.13 -23.22
C LEU A 929 32.17 53.35 -22.31
N SER A 930 33.14 52.44 -22.33
CA SER A 930 34.48 52.67 -21.81
C SER A 930 35.33 53.33 -22.89
N ILE A 931 35.60 54.63 -22.76
CA ILE A 931 36.61 55.32 -23.57
C ILE A 931 37.98 54.75 -23.18
N ALA A 932 38.40 53.65 -23.83
CA ALA A 932 39.77 53.19 -23.92
C ALA A 932 39.88 52.14 -25.05
N ASP A 933 40.90 52.30 -25.89
CA ASP A 933 41.32 51.38 -26.95
C ASP A 933 40.59 51.41 -28.31
N PHE A 934 40.46 52.61 -28.88
CA PHE A 934 41.07 52.77 -30.20
C PHE A 934 42.57 52.82 -29.97
N SER A 935 43.24 51.71 -30.28
CA SER A 935 44.69 51.55 -30.19
C SER A 935 45.40 52.83 -30.62
N SER A 936 46.08 53.44 -29.66
CA SER A 936 47.08 54.47 -29.87
C SER A 936 48.12 54.00 -30.89
N GLU A 937 48.62 54.97 -31.66
CA GLU A 937 49.67 54.85 -32.69
C GLU A 937 49.16 54.52 -34.11
N ASP A 938 48.34 55.41 -34.72
CA ASP A 938 48.61 55.98 -36.09
C ASP A 938 47.44 56.72 -36.78
N ASN A 939 46.22 56.75 -36.23
CA ASN A 939 45.11 57.45 -36.91
C ASN A 939 45.05 58.95 -36.57
N GLU A 940 45.51 59.78 -37.52
CA GLU A 940 45.48 61.25 -37.52
C GLU A 940 44.07 61.86 -37.45
N VAL A 941 43.05 61.09 -37.84
CA VAL A 941 41.64 61.49 -37.97
C VAL A 941 40.75 60.53 -37.17
N TYR A 942 39.81 61.06 -36.37
CA TYR A 942 38.72 60.31 -35.72
C TYR A 942 37.37 60.85 -36.17
N LEU A 943 36.36 59.97 -36.21
CA LEU A 943 34.97 60.35 -36.49
C LEU A 943 34.01 59.39 -35.81
N TYR A 944 32.88 59.90 -35.33
CA TYR A 944 31.83 59.11 -34.69
C TYR A 944 30.47 59.78 -34.85
N VAL A 945 29.39 59.02 -34.71
CA VAL A 945 28.02 59.53 -34.74
C VAL A 945 27.41 59.33 -33.35
N LYS A 946 26.92 60.41 -32.73
CA LYS A 946 26.17 60.37 -31.48
C LYS A 946 24.91 61.21 -31.64
N GLU A 947 23.75 60.67 -31.26
CA GLU A 947 22.47 61.41 -31.27
C GLU A 947 22.17 62.13 -32.60
N ARG A 948 22.50 61.48 -33.74
CA ARG A 948 22.37 62.04 -35.10
C ARG A 948 23.32 63.20 -35.43
N TYR A 949 24.37 63.44 -34.64
CA TYR A 949 25.47 64.32 -34.99
C TYR A 949 26.70 63.51 -35.37
N LEU A 950 27.22 63.73 -36.58
CA LEU A 950 28.51 63.21 -37.01
C LEU A 950 29.60 64.18 -36.55
N LYS A 951 30.45 63.74 -35.63
CA LYS A 951 31.66 64.46 -35.24
C LYS A 951 32.85 63.96 -36.03
N VAL A 952 33.66 64.90 -36.50
CA VAL A 952 34.93 64.67 -37.20
C VAL A 952 36.01 65.44 -36.47
N GLY A 953 37.11 64.81 -36.10
CA GLY A 953 38.24 65.49 -35.49
C GLY A 953 39.58 64.95 -35.95
N VAL A 954 40.62 65.75 -35.75
CA VAL A 954 42.00 65.48 -36.13
C VAL A 954 42.93 65.75 -34.97
N ARG A 955 43.97 64.92 -34.81
CA ARG A 955 44.99 65.09 -33.78
C ARG A 955 46.16 65.91 -34.33
N ASN A 956 46.55 66.98 -33.63
CA ASN A 956 47.70 67.84 -33.95
C ASN A 956 47.70 68.50 -35.35
N LYS A 957 46.53 68.61 -36.00
CA LYS A 957 46.34 69.34 -37.28
C LYS A 957 45.03 70.13 -37.27
N GLU A 958 44.80 70.91 -38.33
CA GLU A 958 43.55 71.63 -38.56
C GLU A 958 42.80 71.02 -39.75
N LEU A 959 41.48 70.87 -39.59
CA LEU A 959 40.57 70.62 -40.69
C LEU A 959 40.55 71.85 -41.59
N SER A 960 40.73 71.65 -42.89
CA SER A 960 40.48 72.67 -43.92
C SER A 960 39.06 72.57 -44.46
N ARG A 961 38.47 71.38 -44.54
CA ARG A 961 37.10 71.17 -45.06
C ARG A 961 36.60 69.77 -44.71
N VAL A 962 35.32 69.64 -44.40
CA VAL A 962 34.64 68.36 -44.21
C VAL A 962 33.40 68.34 -45.11
N SER A 963 33.27 67.29 -45.91
CA SER A 963 32.11 67.08 -46.78
C SER A 963 31.50 65.70 -46.52
N LEU A 964 30.18 65.63 -46.43
CA LEU A 964 29.43 64.37 -46.39
C LEU A 964 28.98 64.02 -47.81
N LEU A 965 29.15 62.78 -48.23
CA LEU A 965 28.79 62.27 -49.54
C LEU A 965 27.85 61.08 -49.43
N ASP A 966 26.90 60.98 -50.35
CA ASP A 966 26.07 59.78 -50.52
C ASP A 966 26.87 58.62 -51.14
N ILE A 967 26.22 57.46 -51.28
CA ILE A 967 26.86 56.24 -51.82
C ILE A 967 27.25 56.38 -53.30
N GLN A 968 26.69 57.34 -54.02
CA GLN A 968 27.06 57.68 -55.40
C GLN A 968 28.22 58.68 -55.47
N GLY A 969 28.74 59.12 -54.32
CA GLY A 969 29.84 60.08 -54.23
C GLY A 969 29.41 61.53 -54.46
N LYS A 970 28.11 61.84 -54.41
CA LYS A 970 27.61 63.21 -54.48
C LYS A 970 27.73 63.86 -53.11
N VAL A 971 28.32 65.05 -53.06
CA VAL A 971 28.39 65.86 -51.83
C VAL A 971 26.99 66.32 -51.44
N ILE A 972 26.55 65.93 -50.24
CA ILE A 972 25.25 66.24 -49.65
C ILE A 972 25.34 67.18 -48.44
N TYR A 973 26.54 67.38 -47.91
CA TYR A 973 26.87 68.42 -46.94
C TYR A 973 28.29 68.90 -47.18
N ASP A 974 28.53 70.20 -47.00
CA ASP A 974 29.87 70.78 -47.08
C ASP A 974 30.05 71.84 -46.00
N SER A 975 31.13 71.73 -45.23
CA SER A 975 31.42 72.65 -44.12
C SER A 975 31.94 74.02 -44.58
N GLY A 976 32.33 74.18 -45.85
CA GLY A 976 33.20 75.28 -46.27
C GLY A 976 34.60 75.20 -45.65
N VAL A 977 35.36 76.31 -45.73
CA VAL A 977 36.73 76.39 -45.19
C VAL A 977 36.69 76.40 -43.67
N LEU A 978 37.47 75.50 -43.07
CA LEU A 978 37.65 75.34 -41.62
C LEU A 978 39.08 75.73 -41.20
N GLY A 979 39.25 75.94 -39.90
CA GLY A 979 40.55 76.20 -39.25
C GLY A 979 40.55 75.69 -37.81
N GLN A 980 39.86 74.59 -37.55
CA GLN A 980 39.65 73.99 -36.24
C GLN A 980 39.97 72.49 -36.27
N SER A 981 40.27 71.92 -35.11
CA SER A 981 40.64 70.50 -34.99
C SER A 981 39.45 69.55 -34.94
N GLU A 982 38.23 70.06 -34.73
CA GLU A 982 36.99 69.27 -34.68
C GLU A 982 35.86 69.99 -35.41
N PHE A 983 34.96 69.28 -36.05
CA PHE A 983 33.76 69.81 -36.69
C PHE A 983 32.59 68.83 -36.55
N GLU A 984 31.38 69.34 -36.41
CA GLU A 984 30.16 68.53 -36.23
C GLU A 984 29.14 68.82 -37.33
N ILE A 985 28.52 67.75 -37.83
CA ILE A 985 27.46 67.79 -38.84
C ILE A 985 26.20 67.24 -38.19
N ASN A 986 25.13 68.05 -38.14
CA ASN A 986 23.81 67.54 -37.78
C ASN A 986 23.27 66.70 -38.95
N CYS A 987 23.08 65.41 -38.71
CA CYS A 987 22.66 64.44 -39.70
C CYS A 987 21.18 64.04 -39.57
N SER A 988 20.39 64.73 -38.74
CA SER A 988 18.98 64.39 -38.46
C SER A 988 18.09 64.39 -39.71
N THR A 989 18.45 65.16 -40.74
CA THR A 989 17.71 65.26 -42.01
C THR A 989 18.12 64.23 -43.06
N TYR A 990 19.16 63.43 -42.81
CA TYR A 990 19.62 62.39 -43.73
C TYR A 990 19.02 61.02 -43.34
N ALA A 991 18.73 60.21 -44.36
CA ALA A 991 18.23 58.85 -44.15
C ALA A 991 19.27 58.00 -43.42
N LYS A 992 18.82 56.99 -42.64
CA LYS A 992 19.74 56.00 -42.07
C LYS A 992 20.39 55.22 -43.21
N GLY A 993 21.71 55.12 -43.23
CA GLY A 993 22.41 54.50 -44.36
C GLY A 993 23.92 54.69 -44.33
N LYS A 994 24.60 54.12 -45.33
CA LYS A 994 26.04 54.25 -45.52
C LYS A 994 26.34 55.58 -46.22
N TYR A 995 27.31 56.32 -45.71
CA TYR A 995 27.80 57.57 -46.27
C TYR A 995 29.33 57.57 -46.31
N PHE A 996 29.90 58.52 -47.05
CA PHE A 996 31.32 58.81 -47.02
C PHE A 996 31.55 60.21 -46.47
N VAL A 997 32.58 60.37 -45.65
CA VAL A 997 33.05 61.65 -45.12
C VAL A 997 34.38 61.94 -45.78
N ARG A 998 34.43 62.99 -46.61
CA ARG A 998 35.66 63.53 -47.18
C ARG A 998 36.20 64.59 -46.23
N ILE A 999 37.45 64.46 -45.85
CA ILE A 999 38.12 65.26 -44.83
C ILE A 999 39.38 65.83 -45.46
N GLU A 1000 39.44 67.15 -45.59
CA GLU A 1000 40.59 67.86 -46.13
C GLU A 1000 41.34 68.52 -44.98
N LEU A 1001 42.65 68.29 -44.92
CA LEU A 1001 43.52 68.83 -43.89
C LEU A 1001 44.34 69.98 -44.46
N LYS A 1002 44.59 71.00 -43.64
CA LYS A 1002 45.27 72.24 -44.07
C LYS A 1002 46.63 71.99 -44.73
N ASP A 1003 47.37 70.97 -44.27
CA ASP A 1003 48.75 70.69 -44.69
C ASP A 1003 49.01 69.22 -45.12
N ALA A 1004 47.99 68.39 -45.33
CA ALA A 1004 48.19 66.92 -45.41
C ALA A 1004 47.27 66.13 -46.37
N GLY A 1005 46.58 66.79 -47.30
CA GLY A 1005 45.79 66.11 -48.34
C GLY A 1005 44.38 65.72 -47.90
N VAL A 1006 43.71 64.91 -48.74
CA VAL A 1006 42.29 64.54 -48.61
C VAL A 1006 42.18 63.08 -48.15
N GLN A 1007 41.42 62.83 -47.08
CA GLN A 1007 41.04 61.49 -46.64
C GLN A 1007 39.54 61.26 -46.87
N ILE A 1008 39.16 60.02 -47.19
CA ILE A 1008 37.75 59.62 -47.29
C ILE A 1008 37.52 58.44 -46.34
N LYS A 1009 36.54 58.59 -45.44
CA LYS A 1009 36.16 57.58 -44.45
C LYS A 1009 34.70 57.20 -44.63
N LYS A 1010 34.37 55.93 -44.47
CA LYS A 1010 32.99 55.44 -44.53
C LYS A 1010 32.34 55.56 -43.15
N ILE A 1011 31.08 55.97 -43.11
CA ILE A 1011 30.29 56.08 -41.87
C ILE A 1011 28.86 55.57 -42.09
N ILE A 1012 28.16 55.26 -41.00
CA ILE A 1012 26.73 54.95 -40.98
C ILE A 1012 26.04 56.01 -40.12
N LEU A 1013 25.02 56.70 -40.68
CA LEU A 1013 24.25 57.76 -40.01
C LEU A 1013 22.92 57.27 -39.42
#